data_AF-A0A8S1F1W2-F1
#
_entry.id   AF-A0A8S1F1W2-F1
#
_cell.length_a   1.000
_cell.length_b   1.000
_cell.length_c   1.000
_cell.angle_alpha   90.00
_cell.angle_beta   90.00
_cell.angle_gamma   90.00
#
_symmetry.space_group_name_H-M   'P 1'
#
loop_
_entity.id
_entity.type
_entity.pdbx_description
1 polymer ?
#
loop_
_entity_poly.entity_id
_entity_poly.type
_entity_poly.pdbx_seq_one_letter_code
_entity_poly.pdbx_strand_id
1 'polypeptide(L)'
;MGGALCCCCPKVTDRENEQLSTVILSRPQPNIEQCRGNLLVFLNPNSGRGLSLKTFAHTVAPKLDKNLIKYEVVITNGPNHAKYALMTKTDLDKFNGVLIFSGDGLVFEALNGILNREDAFRIFPTLPFGIIPSGSGNGLLSSVLNKYDKNIKPKEVMEKALEICTSTNPVAEAVALYSVKTDAGPITSFLSIGWGLMADIDIESEKWRRHLGGHRFTLQGFIRSINLRSYHGRLTYRPYRPSDTFTPSENKFAIYDKTMGERIADLESQKVNPISLDKWTLHEENPDDSTDLVTIEDEFINVYAVTLSHISSDGPFAPTCKIEDNRIFLSYILKKDVGSRYDIAKYLLAIEEMKHLDLPFVKFVEVSSLHLDVLTEGSYVVIDGEVIETKTVIANSTRNHMCIMLARQTQIRQNTLHRISKRFVAWRDSFREGTFSSDVDAQKPTHIIVGAGSAGCVLANRLTENPDNRVLLIEAGPVDHKWDWRIHMPAALMYNLCSETYNWYYHTTAQKNLNNRVFYWPRGRVWGGSSTLNAMCYVRGHAFDYNRWEKEGADGWNYANCLPYFRKAETYSHTKGPDDPYRGHNGPLHVQRGAAENPLHKAWLDVGKNHPLGYTEDMNGEKQEGIGYMDMTIHKGERWSSSKAYLHPILSRPNLITSSGIMCTRVLFDKNKAIGIEYIRKINFMGTENIDSYSREKVYCQGDVILAGGAINTPQLLMLSGVGPSEHLRSHEIPLVVDLPGVGKNLQDHLEIYVQQECTQPVTLYNKSSWKFPHNMIKIGLEWFTRRTGLGASSHLETGGFARSNDTVSHPDIQFHFLPSTVHDDGRVNGTCHGYQVHVGPMRSQSKGYLMLQSKDPRRAPIINPNYMNEDDDWKEFRRCIRLSRELFASKSFDEFRGKELAPGEEAQSDADIDKFVKEKAASAYHPSCTCKMGKSDDSMAVVNPNTMGVYGTENLKVVDASVMPSIVSGNLNAPVIMMAERAADLILHKKQQLPPSKAKVWTH
;
A
#
# COMPACT_ATOMS: atom_id res chain seq x y z
N MET A 1 -20.06 45.31 32.68
CA MET A 1 -20.74 44.26 33.47
C MET A 1 -20.30 42.94 32.85
N GLY A 2 -19.31 42.21 33.37
CA GLY A 2 -19.29 41.60 34.70
C GLY A 2 -19.75 40.14 34.55
N GLY A 3 -18.82 39.22 34.25
CA GLY A 3 -19.12 37.80 34.07
C GLY A 3 -17.89 36.96 33.79
N ALA A 4 -17.23 36.50 34.85
CA ALA A 4 -16.19 35.49 34.79
C ALA A 4 -16.73 34.19 34.17
N LEU A 5 -16.03 33.65 33.18
CA LEU A 5 -16.11 32.25 32.78
C LEU A 5 -14.75 31.60 33.03
N CYS A 6 -14.30 31.73 34.27
CA CYS A 6 -13.31 30.87 34.90
C CYS A 6 -14.06 29.88 35.82
N CYS A 7 -13.49 28.69 35.98
CA CYS A 7 -13.86 27.59 36.88
C CYS A 7 -14.99 26.64 36.44
N CYS A 8 -14.57 25.44 36.03
CA CYS A 8 -15.01 24.15 36.58
C CYS A 8 -14.10 23.05 36.02
N CYS A 9 -12.98 22.77 36.69
CA CYS A 9 -12.23 21.52 36.58
C CYS A 9 -12.12 20.94 38.01
N PRO A 10 -12.47 19.68 38.27
CA PRO A 10 -12.17 19.08 39.55
C PRO A 10 -10.68 18.71 39.64
N LYS A 11 -9.92 19.52 40.39
CA LYS A 11 -8.85 19.22 41.39
C LYS A 11 -7.83 18.08 41.21
N VAL A 12 -7.78 17.32 40.11
CA VAL A 12 -6.79 16.22 39.93
C VAL A 12 -5.53 16.68 39.18
N THR A 13 -5.63 17.67 38.28
CA THR A 13 -4.50 18.14 37.44
C THR A 13 -3.52 19.06 38.17
N ASP A 14 -3.98 19.86 39.15
CA ASP A 14 -3.14 20.91 39.76
C ASP A 14 -2.02 20.32 40.63
N ARG A 15 -2.32 19.25 41.38
CA ARG A 15 -1.35 18.58 42.26
C ARG A 15 -0.27 17.84 41.48
N GLU A 16 -0.62 17.17 40.38
CA GLU A 16 0.37 16.55 39.48
C GLU A 16 1.26 17.60 38.80
N ASN A 17 0.66 18.70 38.33
CA ASN A 17 1.41 19.79 37.69
C ASN A 17 2.37 20.48 38.66
N GLU A 18 1.96 20.68 39.92
CA GLU A 18 2.80 21.25 40.98
C GLU A 18 3.97 20.32 41.35
N GLN A 19 3.73 19.00 41.44
CA GLN A 19 4.77 18.00 41.63
C GLN A 19 5.76 17.97 40.46
N LEU A 20 5.27 17.93 39.22
CA LEU A 20 6.12 17.94 38.03
C LEU A 20 6.94 19.22 37.92
N SER A 21 6.35 20.37 38.21
CA SER A 21 7.06 21.66 38.23
C SER A 21 8.18 21.66 39.26
N THR A 22 7.92 21.12 40.46
CA THR A 22 8.95 20.98 41.51
C THR A 22 10.08 20.06 41.07
N VAL A 23 9.76 18.91 40.46
CA VAL A 23 10.76 17.96 39.93
C VAL A 23 11.60 18.58 38.82
N ILE A 24 11.00 19.35 37.93
CA ILE A 24 11.70 20.03 36.83
C ILE A 24 12.67 21.09 37.39
N LEU A 25 12.21 21.93 38.31
CA LEU A 25 13.00 23.05 38.85
C LEU A 25 14.09 22.59 39.83
N SER A 26 13.92 21.44 40.48
CA SER A 26 14.90 20.87 41.43
C SER A 26 15.94 19.95 40.78
N ARG A 27 15.89 19.78 39.45
CA ARG A 27 16.74 18.85 38.71
C ARG A 27 18.19 19.34 38.66
N PRO A 28 19.19 18.52 39.07
CA PRO A 28 20.59 18.93 39.10
C PRO A 28 21.10 19.22 37.68
N GLN A 29 21.69 20.40 37.49
CA GLN A 29 22.21 20.86 36.20
C GLN A 29 23.73 20.62 36.09
N PRO A 30 24.26 20.37 34.88
CA PRO A 30 25.70 20.24 34.67
C PRO A 30 26.45 21.54 35.04
N ASN A 31 27.70 21.39 35.51
CA ASN A 31 28.56 22.54 35.85
C ASN A 31 28.94 23.33 34.58
N ILE A 32 29.07 24.65 34.68
CA ILE A 32 29.17 25.56 33.52
C ILE A 32 30.38 25.24 32.62
N GLU A 33 31.48 24.78 33.21
CA GLU A 33 32.73 24.42 32.52
C GLU A 33 32.60 23.12 31.68
N GLN A 34 31.60 22.30 31.96
CA GLN A 34 31.35 21.03 31.26
C GLN A 34 30.20 21.14 30.24
N CYS A 35 29.53 22.30 30.20
CA CYS A 35 28.35 22.50 29.38
C CYS A 35 28.72 22.73 27.91
N ARG A 36 27.99 22.07 27.02
CA ARG A 36 28.11 22.27 25.56
C ARG A 36 27.21 23.38 25.04
N GLY A 37 26.19 23.76 25.81
CA GLY A 37 25.26 24.81 25.43
C GLY A 37 24.29 25.14 26.56
N ASN A 38 23.53 26.21 26.37
CA ASN A 38 22.60 26.80 27.32
C ASN A 38 21.30 27.21 26.62
N LEU A 39 20.16 26.63 27.01
CA LEU A 39 18.86 26.88 26.38
C LEU A 39 17.87 27.54 27.33
N LEU A 40 17.02 28.42 26.80
CA LEU A 40 15.87 28.97 27.53
C LEU A 40 14.60 28.18 27.15
N VAL A 41 13.87 27.63 28.13
CA VAL A 41 12.74 26.71 27.89
C VAL A 41 11.44 27.31 28.44
N PHE A 42 10.41 27.42 27.62
CA PHE A 42 9.06 27.83 28.01
C PHE A 42 8.09 26.65 28.07
N LEU A 43 7.43 26.46 29.22
CA LEU A 43 6.44 25.40 29.45
C LEU A 43 5.09 26.01 29.84
N ASN A 44 4.03 25.69 29.08
CA ASN A 44 2.66 26.03 29.49
C ASN A 44 2.01 24.86 30.25
N PRO A 45 1.77 24.96 31.58
CA PRO A 45 1.28 23.86 32.41
C PRO A 45 -0.13 23.37 32.03
N ASN A 46 -0.90 24.20 31.31
CA ASN A 46 -2.27 23.89 30.91
C ASN A 46 -2.37 23.31 29.49
N SER A 47 -1.27 23.31 28.73
CA SER A 47 -1.24 22.81 27.35
C SER A 47 -1.50 21.29 27.31
N GLY A 48 -2.40 20.85 26.42
CA GLY A 48 -2.69 19.43 26.17
C GLY A 48 -3.10 18.63 27.40
N ARG A 49 -3.77 19.25 28.38
CA ARG A 49 -4.08 18.65 29.71
C ARG A 49 -2.82 18.27 30.51
N GLY A 50 -1.80 19.13 30.51
CA GLY A 50 -0.54 18.94 31.27
C GLY A 50 0.53 18.11 30.54
N LEU A 51 0.38 17.93 29.22
CA LEU A 51 1.31 17.13 28.41
C LEU A 51 2.70 17.80 28.32
N SER A 52 2.76 19.13 28.29
CA SER A 52 4.01 19.92 28.22
C SER A 52 4.98 19.58 29.35
N LEU A 53 4.51 19.63 30.61
CA LEU A 53 5.31 19.32 31.80
C LEU A 53 5.75 17.85 31.80
N LYS A 54 4.86 16.93 31.45
CA LYS A 54 5.14 15.49 31.39
C LYS A 54 6.20 15.16 30.32
N THR A 55 6.05 15.71 29.12
CA THR A 55 7.02 15.52 28.02
C THR A 55 8.37 16.09 28.38
N PHE A 56 8.43 17.31 28.95
CA PHE A 56 9.70 17.90 29.34
C PHE A 56 10.38 17.08 30.44
N ALA A 57 9.69 16.79 31.54
CA ALA A 57 10.25 16.09 32.69
C ALA A 57 10.77 14.68 32.35
N HIS A 58 10.00 13.92 31.56
CA HIS A 58 10.30 12.50 31.33
C HIS A 58 11.08 12.22 30.04
N THR A 59 11.03 13.12 29.06
CA THR A 59 11.60 12.85 27.72
C THR A 59 12.72 13.82 27.35
N VAL A 60 12.51 15.13 27.51
CA VAL A 60 13.46 16.12 27.01
C VAL A 60 14.56 16.45 28.01
N ALA A 61 14.21 16.77 29.26
CA ALA A 61 15.19 17.07 30.30
C ALA A 61 16.24 15.96 30.45
N PRO A 62 15.90 14.65 30.52
CA PRO A 62 16.90 13.59 30.60
C PRO A 62 17.88 13.53 29.42
N LYS A 63 17.42 13.91 28.21
CA LYS A 63 18.27 13.94 27.02
C LYS A 63 19.19 15.16 27.00
N LEU A 64 18.70 16.32 27.45
CA LEU A 64 19.52 17.53 27.61
C LEU A 64 20.62 17.29 28.66
N ASP A 65 20.27 16.71 29.81
CA ASP A 65 21.24 16.36 30.86
C ASP A 65 22.32 15.41 30.34
N LYS A 66 21.92 14.33 29.65
CA LYS A 66 22.84 13.34 29.09
C LYS A 66 23.83 13.96 28.10
N ASN A 67 23.41 15.01 27.41
CA ASN A 67 24.22 15.72 26.42
C ASN A 67 24.98 16.92 27.01
N LEU A 68 24.94 17.11 28.33
CA LEU A 68 25.58 18.22 29.04
C LEU A 68 25.11 19.59 28.52
N ILE A 69 23.81 19.72 28.23
CA ILE A 69 23.19 20.98 27.82
C ILE A 69 22.49 21.56 29.05
N LYS A 70 22.92 22.76 29.46
CA LYS A 70 22.27 23.53 30.53
C LYS A 70 20.98 24.13 30.01
N TYR A 71 19.98 24.28 30.88
CA TYR A 71 18.77 24.98 30.51
C TYR A 71 18.15 25.76 31.67
N GLU A 72 17.45 26.86 31.32
CA GLU A 72 16.64 27.67 32.24
C GLU A 72 15.17 27.49 31.88
N VAL A 73 14.31 27.12 32.85
CA VAL A 73 12.90 26.83 32.60
C VAL A 73 12.01 27.96 33.12
N VAL A 74 11.14 28.47 32.24
CA VAL A 74 10.05 29.40 32.56
C VAL A 74 8.72 28.68 32.40
N ILE A 75 8.03 28.46 33.52
CA ILE A 75 6.67 27.90 33.52
C ILE A 75 5.68 29.07 33.49
N THR A 76 4.88 29.17 32.42
CA THR A 76 3.96 30.30 32.25
C THR A 76 2.76 30.20 33.19
N ASN A 77 2.30 31.35 33.68
CA ASN A 77 1.21 31.46 34.66
C ASN A 77 -0.07 32.12 34.08
N GLY A 78 -0.04 32.54 32.82
CA GLY A 78 -1.17 33.19 32.15
C GLY A 78 -0.79 33.75 30.77
N PRO A 79 -1.77 34.33 30.05
CA PRO A 79 -1.55 34.97 28.76
C PRO A 79 -0.52 36.10 28.82
N ASN A 80 0.23 36.28 27.74
CA ASN A 80 1.32 37.22 27.55
C ASN A 80 2.54 37.07 28.49
N HIS A 81 2.57 36.07 29.37
CA HIS A 81 3.72 35.91 30.28
C HIS A 81 5.01 35.62 29.50
N ALA A 82 4.99 34.77 28.47
CA ALA A 82 6.19 34.52 27.68
C ALA A 82 6.64 35.77 26.90
N LYS A 83 5.68 36.56 26.40
CA LYS A 83 5.93 37.85 25.76
C LYS A 83 6.72 38.78 26.68
N TYR A 84 6.22 39.01 27.90
CA TYR A 84 6.88 39.91 28.86
C TYR A 84 8.21 39.35 29.37
N ALA A 85 8.31 38.04 29.57
CA ALA A 85 9.53 37.39 30.03
C ALA A 85 10.68 37.57 29.02
N LEU A 86 10.41 37.43 27.71
CA LEU A 86 11.41 37.64 26.66
C LEU A 86 11.70 39.13 26.42
N MET A 87 10.69 39.99 26.49
CA MET A 87 10.83 41.43 26.32
C MET A 87 11.74 42.04 27.39
N THR A 88 11.65 41.57 28.64
CA THR A 88 12.39 42.14 29.79
C THR A 88 13.67 41.38 30.15
N LYS A 89 13.97 40.25 29.51
CA LYS A 89 15.18 39.46 29.79
C LYS A 89 16.44 40.24 29.40
N THR A 90 17.28 40.57 30.37
CA THR A 90 18.51 41.34 30.14
C THR A 90 19.71 40.47 29.76
N ASP A 91 19.69 39.19 30.13
CA ASP A 91 20.77 38.22 29.95
C ASP A 91 20.46 37.20 28.84
N LEU A 92 19.77 37.64 27.79
CA LEU A 92 19.38 36.76 26.68
C LEU A 92 20.60 36.33 25.84
N ASP A 93 21.67 37.13 25.87
CA ASP A 93 22.95 36.96 25.17
C ASP A 93 23.67 35.66 25.56
N LYS A 94 23.49 35.17 26.79
CA LYS A 94 24.11 33.94 27.30
C LYS A 94 23.50 32.64 26.74
N PHE A 95 22.38 32.70 26.03
CA PHE A 95 21.69 31.50 25.54
C PHE A 95 22.07 31.18 24.10
N ASN A 96 22.12 29.89 23.79
CA ASN A 96 22.32 29.37 22.44
C ASN A 96 21.00 29.30 21.64
N GLY A 97 19.84 29.25 22.30
CA GLY A 97 18.53 29.18 21.68
C GLY A 97 17.35 29.05 22.66
N VAL A 98 16.12 29.09 22.14
CA VAL A 98 14.87 29.00 22.92
C VAL A 98 14.08 27.74 22.55
N LEU A 99 13.57 26.99 23.53
CA LEU A 99 12.66 25.85 23.34
C LEU A 99 11.26 26.17 23.88
N ILE A 100 10.22 25.91 23.09
CA ILE A 100 8.82 26.19 23.44
C ILE A 100 8.00 24.90 23.43
N PHE A 101 7.33 24.59 24.53
CA PHE A 101 6.43 23.44 24.67
C PHE A 101 4.99 23.91 24.81
N SER A 102 4.25 24.03 23.71
CA SER A 102 2.85 24.52 23.72
C SER A 102 2.09 24.29 22.41
N GLY A 103 0.88 24.86 22.29
CA GLY A 103 0.22 25.16 21.02
C GLY A 103 0.53 26.58 20.50
N ASP A 104 -0.15 26.98 19.42
CA ASP A 104 0.18 28.17 18.60
C ASP A 104 0.30 29.48 19.41
N GLY A 105 -0.60 29.73 20.37
CA GLY A 105 -0.60 30.97 21.15
C GLY A 105 0.68 31.26 21.95
N LEU A 106 1.36 30.25 22.52
CA LEU A 106 2.62 30.52 23.25
C LEU A 106 3.78 30.81 22.29
N VAL A 107 3.76 30.21 21.10
CA VAL A 107 4.72 30.53 20.05
C VAL A 107 4.50 31.98 19.60
N PHE A 108 3.24 32.37 19.39
CA PHE A 108 2.86 33.74 19.06
C PHE A 108 3.32 34.75 20.12
N GLU A 109 3.11 34.47 21.41
CA GLU A 109 3.58 35.32 22.51
C GLU A 109 5.10 35.47 22.52
N ALA A 110 5.84 34.38 22.34
CA ALA A 110 7.29 34.39 22.40
C ALA A 110 7.90 35.22 21.26
N LEU A 111 7.36 35.08 20.05
CA LEU A 111 7.79 35.83 18.87
C LEU A 111 7.59 37.34 19.05
N ASN A 112 6.37 37.74 19.42
CA ASN A 112 6.05 39.15 19.64
C ASN A 112 6.74 39.73 20.89
N GLY A 113 7.21 38.89 21.82
CA GLY A 113 8.03 39.32 22.95
C GLY A 113 9.44 39.76 22.55
N ILE A 114 10.10 38.99 21.68
CA ILE A 114 11.42 39.35 21.14
C ILE A 114 11.34 40.58 20.25
N LEU A 115 10.31 40.67 19.40
CA LEU A 115 10.22 41.74 18.41
C LEU A 115 9.81 43.09 18.99
N ASN A 116 9.23 43.10 20.19
CA ASN A 116 8.94 44.32 20.93
C ASN A 116 10.17 44.90 21.66
N ARG A 117 11.36 44.30 21.48
CA ARG A 117 12.61 44.84 22.02
C ARG A 117 13.26 45.81 21.06
N GLU A 118 13.97 46.81 21.59
CA GLU A 118 14.72 47.77 20.76
C GLU A 118 15.84 47.11 19.96
N ASP A 119 16.44 46.04 20.48
CA ASP A 119 17.52 45.26 19.87
C ASP A 119 17.03 44.05 19.03
N ALA A 120 15.71 43.96 18.77
CA ALA A 120 15.08 42.84 18.10
C ALA A 120 15.74 42.45 16.77
N PHE A 121 16.14 43.43 15.96
CA PHE A 121 16.77 43.21 14.65
C PHE A 121 18.14 42.52 14.75
N ARG A 122 18.85 42.65 15.88
CA ARG A 122 20.13 41.98 16.15
C ARG A 122 19.91 40.56 16.68
N ILE A 123 18.88 40.40 17.49
CA ILE A 123 18.52 39.13 18.14
C ILE A 123 17.96 38.13 17.12
N PHE A 124 17.08 38.58 16.24
CA PHE A 124 16.28 37.69 15.41
C PHE A 124 17.07 36.77 14.46
N PRO A 125 18.13 37.25 13.79
CA PRO A 125 18.97 36.41 12.92
C PRO A 125 19.89 35.46 13.70
N THR A 126 19.98 35.60 15.02
CA THR A 126 21.00 34.93 15.86
C THR A 126 20.42 34.03 16.95
N LEU A 127 19.12 34.14 17.25
CA LEU A 127 18.43 33.36 18.27
C LEU A 127 17.50 32.30 17.66
N PRO A 128 17.89 31.01 17.67
CA PRO A 128 17.06 29.96 17.11
C PRO A 128 15.94 29.50 18.05
N PHE A 129 14.75 29.23 17.49
CA PHE A 129 13.58 28.69 18.19
C PHE A 129 13.34 27.21 17.89
N GLY A 130 13.16 26.38 18.92
CA GLY A 130 12.73 24.98 18.80
C GLY A 130 11.34 24.80 19.39
N ILE A 131 10.45 24.12 18.65
CA ILE A 131 9.03 24.01 19.01
C ILE A 131 8.68 22.54 19.22
N ILE A 132 8.08 22.20 20.36
CA ILE A 132 7.55 20.86 20.66
C ILE A 132 6.04 20.98 20.90
N PRO A 133 5.20 20.36 20.06
CA PRO A 133 3.77 20.51 20.15
C PRO A 133 3.28 19.75 21.37
N SER A 134 2.57 20.43 22.26
CA SER A 134 2.02 19.82 23.48
C SER A 134 0.53 20.12 23.65
N GLY A 135 -0.18 20.41 22.55
CA GLY A 135 -1.57 20.88 22.51
C GLY A 135 -2.11 20.94 21.07
N SER A 136 -2.87 21.99 20.72
CA SER A 136 -3.47 22.17 19.38
C SER A 136 -2.50 22.63 18.28
N GLY A 137 -1.26 23.02 18.62
CA GLY A 137 -0.30 23.62 17.67
C GLY A 137 0.44 22.63 16.77
N ASN A 138 -0.24 21.57 16.33
CA ASN A 138 0.32 20.63 15.36
C ASN A 138 0.41 21.26 13.95
N GLY A 139 -0.47 22.21 13.62
CA GLY A 139 -0.52 22.86 12.30
C GLY A 139 0.72 23.73 12.00
N LEU A 140 1.12 24.61 12.92
CA LEU A 140 2.30 25.48 12.76
C LEU A 140 3.55 24.64 12.51
N LEU A 141 3.78 23.67 13.39
CA LEU A 141 4.99 22.86 13.32
C LEU A 141 4.99 21.93 12.10
N SER A 142 3.85 21.33 11.74
CA SER A 142 3.77 20.52 10.52
C SER A 142 4.16 21.35 9.29
N SER A 143 3.78 22.62 9.25
CA SER A 143 4.11 23.55 8.17
C SER A 143 5.60 23.87 8.09
N VAL A 144 6.21 24.13 9.24
CA VAL A 144 7.65 24.36 9.36
C VAL A 144 8.44 23.10 8.96
N LEU A 145 7.95 21.91 9.33
CA LEU A 145 8.61 20.64 9.02
C LEU A 145 8.38 20.14 7.58
N ASN A 146 7.26 20.51 6.95
CA ASN A 146 6.94 20.17 5.56
C ASN A 146 7.98 20.76 4.57
N LYS A 147 8.65 21.86 4.95
CA LYS A 147 9.83 22.38 4.22
C LYS A 147 10.91 21.30 4.01
N TYR A 148 11.04 20.36 4.93
CA TYR A 148 12.14 19.38 4.97
C TYR A 148 11.71 17.94 4.65
N ASP A 149 10.46 17.56 4.88
CA ASP A 149 9.91 16.24 4.55
C ASP A 149 8.44 16.35 4.15
N LYS A 150 8.17 16.17 2.85
CA LYS A 150 6.88 16.46 2.21
C LYS A 150 5.71 15.58 2.63
N ASN A 151 5.93 14.59 3.50
CA ASN A 151 4.92 13.59 3.87
C ASN A 151 4.92 13.26 5.38
N ILE A 152 5.28 14.21 6.25
CA ILE A 152 5.22 13.99 7.70
C ILE A 152 3.77 13.77 8.11
N LYS A 153 3.47 12.57 8.61
CA LYS A 153 2.14 12.27 9.15
C LYS A 153 1.96 13.00 10.48
N PRO A 154 0.73 13.42 10.86
CA PRO A 154 0.47 14.10 12.13
C PRO A 154 1.00 13.36 13.37
N LYS A 155 1.09 12.02 13.32
CA LYS A 155 1.65 11.18 14.39
C LYS A 155 3.19 11.20 14.47
N GLU A 156 3.88 11.54 13.38
CA GLU A 156 5.35 11.60 13.29
C GLU A 156 5.90 13.01 13.63
N VAL A 157 5.04 14.05 13.64
CA VAL A 157 5.40 15.46 13.97
C VAL A 157 6.05 15.57 15.35
N MET A 158 5.47 14.90 16.35
CA MET A 158 5.99 14.92 17.73
C MET A 158 7.35 14.22 17.84
N GLU A 159 7.53 13.10 17.15
CA GLU A 159 8.80 12.36 17.16
C GLU A 159 9.92 13.18 16.51
N LYS A 160 9.61 13.86 15.41
CA LYS A 160 10.55 14.76 14.71
C LYS A 160 10.87 16.02 15.52
N ALA A 161 9.89 16.63 16.17
CA ALA A 161 10.12 17.76 17.09
C ALA A 161 11.07 17.39 18.23
N LEU A 162 10.85 16.21 18.82
CA LEU A 162 11.72 15.68 19.87
C LEU A 162 13.13 15.39 19.34
N GLU A 163 13.27 14.84 18.13
CA GLU A 163 14.57 14.60 17.48
C GLU A 163 15.34 15.91 17.25
N ILE A 164 14.69 16.93 16.71
CA ILE A 164 15.25 18.26 16.45
C ILE A 164 15.79 18.91 17.73
N CYS A 165 14.97 18.97 18.77
CA CYS A 165 15.28 19.69 20.00
C CYS A 165 16.18 18.89 20.97
N THR A 166 16.43 17.61 20.70
CA THR A 166 17.29 16.75 21.55
C THR A 166 18.52 16.20 20.83
N SER A 167 18.76 16.61 19.58
CA SER A 167 19.96 16.26 18.81
C SER A 167 21.23 16.81 19.47
N THR A 168 22.34 16.10 19.33
CA THR A 168 23.65 16.54 19.84
C THR A 168 24.30 17.64 19.00
N ASN A 169 23.87 17.81 17.75
CA ASN A 169 24.38 18.82 16.82
C ASN A 169 23.23 19.48 16.05
N PRO A 170 22.34 20.24 16.68
CA PRO A 170 21.27 20.93 15.97
C PRO A 170 21.84 22.14 15.21
N VAL A 171 21.22 22.45 14.08
CA VAL A 171 21.56 23.56 13.19
C VAL A 171 20.37 24.51 13.12
N ALA A 172 20.63 25.80 13.17
CA ALA A 172 19.64 26.84 12.94
C ALA A 172 19.53 27.14 11.44
N GLU A 173 18.31 27.35 10.95
CA GLU A 173 18.05 27.78 9.57
C GLU A 173 17.01 28.90 9.51
N ALA A 174 17.18 29.82 8.58
CA ALA A 174 16.31 30.96 8.35
C ALA A 174 14.94 30.58 7.75
N VAL A 175 13.88 31.19 8.28
CA VAL A 175 12.47 31.04 7.89
C VAL A 175 11.84 32.43 7.78
N ALA A 176 11.21 32.74 6.64
CA ALA A 176 10.60 34.05 6.40
C ALA A 176 9.39 34.31 7.35
N LEU A 177 9.25 35.55 7.80
CA LEU A 177 8.08 36.04 8.55
C LEU A 177 7.47 37.28 7.89
N TYR A 178 6.22 37.56 8.25
CA TYR A 178 5.45 38.68 7.72
C TYR A 178 5.11 39.67 8.82
N SER A 179 5.14 40.96 8.48
CA SER A 179 4.69 42.04 9.36
C SER A 179 3.28 42.44 8.95
N VAL A 180 2.37 42.36 9.91
CA VAL A 180 0.97 42.73 9.77
C VAL A 180 0.72 43.98 10.61
N LYS A 181 0.42 45.11 9.98
CA LYS A 181 0.05 46.32 10.71
C LYS A 181 -1.44 46.26 11.06
N THR A 182 -1.72 46.59 12.31
CA THR A 182 -3.08 46.72 12.87
C THR A 182 -3.21 48.07 13.55
N ASP A 183 -4.42 48.45 13.96
CA ASP A 183 -4.65 49.70 14.71
C ASP A 183 -3.91 49.73 16.05
N ALA A 184 -3.65 48.54 16.64
CA ALA A 184 -2.90 48.38 17.88
C ALA A 184 -1.37 48.40 17.69
N GLY A 185 -0.89 48.46 16.44
CA GLY A 185 0.53 48.42 16.09
C GLY A 185 0.91 47.23 15.18
N PRO A 186 2.19 47.11 14.82
CA PRO A 186 2.68 46.01 14.01
C PRO A 186 2.73 44.70 14.81
N ILE A 187 2.24 43.62 14.19
CA ILE A 187 2.28 42.24 14.68
C ILE A 187 3.16 41.45 13.72
N THR A 188 4.01 40.56 14.25
CA THR A 188 4.75 39.64 13.39
C THR A 188 4.09 38.27 13.41
N SER A 189 4.00 37.68 12.22
CA SER A 189 3.14 36.55 11.93
C SER A 189 3.80 35.59 10.94
N PHE A 190 3.49 34.30 11.03
CA PHE A 190 3.75 33.32 9.97
C PHE A 190 2.79 33.48 8.77
N LEU A 191 1.92 34.50 8.85
CA LEU A 191 0.81 34.89 7.99
C LEU A 191 -0.28 33.83 7.82
N SER A 192 -1.21 33.81 8.77
CA SER A 192 -2.57 33.29 8.62
C SER A 192 -3.59 34.33 9.11
N ILE A 193 -4.21 35.06 8.20
CA ILE A 193 -5.25 36.05 8.49
C ILE A 193 -6.61 35.46 8.10
N GLY A 194 -7.57 35.42 9.04
CA GLY A 194 -8.94 35.00 8.80
C GLY A 194 -9.98 36.02 9.26
N TRP A 195 -10.98 36.26 8.42
CA TRP A 195 -12.13 37.11 8.71
C TRP A 195 -13.40 36.51 8.09
N GLY A 196 -14.49 36.47 8.85
CA GLY A 196 -15.76 35.87 8.43
C GLY A 196 -15.95 34.41 8.85
N LEU A 197 -16.52 33.58 7.98
CA LEU A 197 -17.00 32.22 8.29
C LEU A 197 -15.98 31.34 9.04
N MET A 198 -14.71 31.35 8.64
CA MET A 198 -13.66 30.55 9.31
C MET A 198 -13.34 31.07 10.70
N ALA A 199 -13.27 32.40 10.88
CA ALA A 199 -13.07 33.01 12.20
C ALA A 199 -14.25 32.70 13.15
N ASP A 200 -15.49 32.80 12.65
CA ASP A 200 -16.70 32.44 13.41
C ASP A 200 -16.69 30.97 13.85
N ILE A 201 -16.24 30.05 12.98
CA ILE A 201 -16.18 28.63 13.31
C ILE A 201 -15.13 28.36 14.39
N ASP A 202 -13.95 28.94 14.28
CA ASP A 202 -12.88 28.71 15.25
C ASP A 202 -13.25 29.26 16.62
N ILE A 203 -13.70 30.51 16.68
CA ILE A 203 -14.02 31.20 17.94
C ILE A 203 -15.26 30.61 18.61
N GLU A 204 -16.36 30.44 17.88
CA GLU A 204 -17.63 30.06 18.52
C GLU A 204 -17.70 28.57 18.90
N SER A 205 -16.89 27.72 18.26
CA SER A 205 -16.79 26.30 18.62
C SER A 205 -15.94 26.07 19.87
N GLU A 206 -15.19 27.08 20.33
CA GLU A 206 -14.28 27.01 21.47
C GLU A 206 -15.00 26.65 22.78
N LYS A 207 -16.27 27.06 22.92
CA LYS A 207 -17.13 26.68 24.05
C LYS A 207 -17.35 25.16 24.19
N TRP A 208 -17.19 24.39 23.11
CA TRP A 208 -17.34 22.93 23.10
C TRP A 208 -16.02 22.17 23.14
N ARG A 209 -14.88 22.87 23.16
CA ARG A 209 -13.53 22.28 23.12
C ARG A 209 -13.32 21.15 24.12
N ARG A 210 -13.91 21.25 25.31
CA ARG A 210 -13.79 20.23 26.39
C ARG A 210 -14.55 18.92 26.09
N HIS A 211 -15.72 19.01 25.46
CA HIS A 211 -16.64 17.87 25.31
C HIS A 211 -16.50 17.19 23.95
N LEU A 212 -16.22 17.96 22.89
CA LEU A 212 -16.22 17.46 21.51
C LEU A 212 -14.82 17.38 20.87
N GLY A 213 -13.79 17.94 21.50
CA GLY A 213 -12.44 17.92 20.95
C GLY A 213 -12.39 18.50 19.52
N GLY A 214 -11.82 17.78 18.57
CA GLY A 214 -11.74 18.19 17.15
C GLY A 214 -13.09 18.22 16.42
N HIS A 215 -14.09 17.45 16.87
CA HIS A 215 -15.43 17.45 16.26
C HIS A 215 -16.21 18.77 16.46
N ARG A 216 -15.68 19.68 17.28
CA ARG A 216 -16.24 21.02 17.50
C ARG A 216 -16.34 21.83 16.20
N PHE A 217 -15.37 21.66 15.30
CA PHE A 217 -15.30 22.39 14.04
C PHE A 217 -16.38 21.94 13.06
N THR A 218 -16.57 20.62 12.90
CA THR A 218 -17.62 20.05 12.05
C THR A 218 -19.01 20.47 12.51
N LEU A 219 -19.28 20.40 13.83
CA LEU A 219 -20.58 20.80 14.39
C LEU A 219 -20.86 22.29 14.19
N GLN A 220 -19.89 23.15 14.48
CA GLN A 220 -20.05 24.59 14.31
C GLN A 220 -20.14 24.98 12.83
N GLY A 221 -19.39 24.30 11.95
CA GLY A 221 -19.51 24.44 10.50
C GLY A 221 -20.92 24.11 10.02
N PHE A 222 -21.50 23.01 10.50
CA PHE A 222 -22.89 22.66 10.20
C PHE A 222 -23.88 23.75 10.66
N ILE A 223 -23.75 24.24 11.90
CA ILE A 223 -24.60 25.33 12.41
C ILE A 223 -24.49 26.59 11.54
N ARG A 224 -23.28 26.94 11.12
CA ARG A 224 -23.01 28.10 10.27
C ARG A 224 -23.47 27.92 8.82
N SER A 225 -23.49 26.69 8.32
CA SER A 225 -24.07 26.39 7.00
C SER A 225 -25.57 26.65 6.96
N ILE A 226 -26.27 26.45 8.08
CA ILE A 226 -27.69 26.76 8.23
C ILE A 226 -27.89 28.27 8.44
N ASN A 227 -27.12 28.85 9.37
CA ASN A 227 -27.21 30.27 9.75
C ASN A 227 -25.97 31.09 9.33
N LEU A 228 -25.82 31.28 8.03
CA LEU A 228 -24.70 32.03 7.45
C LEU A 228 -24.83 33.53 7.70
N ARG A 229 -23.73 34.15 8.12
CA ARG A 229 -23.56 35.61 8.22
C ARG A 229 -22.84 36.15 6.99
N SER A 230 -23.01 37.44 6.73
CA SER A 230 -22.19 38.19 5.78
C SER A 230 -21.58 39.40 6.47
N TYR A 231 -20.47 39.88 5.93
CA TYR A 231 -19.60 40.88 6.52
C TYR A 231 -19.24 41.92 5.46
N HIS A 232 -19.70 43.15 5.65
CA HIS A 232 -19.30 44.31 4.87
C HIS A 232 -17.86 44.72 5.19
N GLY A 233 -17.05 44.96 4.14
CA GLY A 233 -15.68 45.43 4.26
C GLY A 233 -15.08 45.85 2.92
N ARG A 234 -13.85 46.38 2.97
CA ARG A 234 -13.07 46.75 1.78
C ARG A 234 -11.73 46.01 1.78
N LEU A 235 -11.46 45.24 0.74
CA LEU A 235 -10.24 44.48 0.52
C LEU A 235 -9.48 45.05 -0.67
N THR A 236 -8.29 45.59 -0.43
CA THR A 236 -7.36 46.06 -1.46
C THR A 236 -6.14 45.16 -1.50
N TYR A 237 -5.70 44.70 -2.66
CA TYR A 237 -4.49 43.88 -2.78
C TYR A 237 -3.71 44.17 -4.07
N ARG A 238 -2.43 43.79 -4.05
CA ARG A 238 -1.53 43.86 -5.21
C ARG A 238 -1.23 42.44 -5.71
N PRO A 239 -1.58 42.08 -6.96
CA PRO A 239 -1.25 40.78 -7.53
C PRO A 239 0.26 40.51 -7.55
N TYR A 240 0.67 39.28 -7.28
CA TYR A 240 2.07 38.87 -7.34
C TYR A 240 2.56 38.70 -8.80
N ARG A 241 3.76 39.19 -9.13
CA ARG A 241 4.42 39.00 -10.44
C ARG A 241 5.79 38.31 -10.29
N PRO A 242 6.14 37.29 -11.11
CA PRO A 242 7.37 36.50 -10.94
C PRO A 242 8.71 37.19 -11.23
N SER A 243 8.79 38.52 -11.37
CA SER A 243 10.04 39.24 -11.68
C SER A 243 10.94 39.50 -10.46
N ASP A 244 10.42 39.30 -9.25
CA ASP A 244 11.18 39.51 -8.02
C ASP A 244 11.88 38.21 -7.60
N THR A 245 13.12 38.01 -8.05
CA THR A 245 13.99 36.92 -7.59
C THR A 245 14.39 37.16 -6.13
N PHE A 246 13.53 36.75 -5.19
CA PHE A 246 13.90 36.67 -3.79
C PHE A 246 14.84 35.48 -3.57
N THR A 247 16.03 35.76 -3.05
CA THR A 247 16.99 34.71 -2.62
C THR A 247 17.05 34.76 -1.09
N PRO A 248 16.62 33.72 -0.37
CA PRO A 248 16.67 33.69 1.09
C PRO A 248 18.09 33.88 1.61
N SER A 249 18.26 34.46 2.81
CA SER A 249 19.58 34.56 3.42
C SER A 249 20.12 33.16 3.80
N GLU A 250 21.38 32.87 3.47
CA GLU A 250 22.04 31.58 3.77
C GLU A 250 22.45 31.43 5.25
N ASN A 251 21.74 32.08 6.19
CA ASN A 251 22.08 32.05 7.61
C ASN A 251 21.82 30.65 8.20
N LYS A 252 22.86 29.81 8.14
CA LYS A 252 22.88 28.45 8.67
C LYS A 252 24.07 28.27 9.60
N PHE A 253 23.81 27.96 10.87
CA PHE A 253 24.86 27.81 11.89
C PHE A 253 24.52 26.71 12.89
N ALA A 254 25.54 26.09 13.48
CA ALA A 254 25.33 25.14 14.57
C ALA A 254 24.97 25.89 15.87
N ILE A 255 23.95 25.39 16.56
CA ILE A 255 23.31 26.13 17.67
C ILE A 255 24.26 26.30 18.85
N TYR A 256 25.00 25.24 19.19
CA TYR A 256 25.85 25.15 20.37
C TYR A 256 27.28 25.69 20.16
N ASP A 257 27.62 26.13 18.95
CA ASP A 257 28.99 26.59 18.65
C ASP A 257 29.29 27.96 19.31
N LYS A 258 28.28 28.84 19.38
CA LYS A 258 28.37 30.19 19.94
C LYS A 258 27.07 30.56 20.66
N THR A 259 27.16 31.37 21.68
CA THR A 259 26.01 32.03 22.32
C THR A 259 25.43 33.11 21.40
N MET A 260 24.22 33.60 21.70
CA MET A 260 23.62 34.69 20.94
C MET A 260 24.50 35.94 20.94
N GLY A 261 25.07 36.31 22.09
CA GLY A 261 25.96 37.47 22.22
C GLY A 261 27.20 37.37 21.34
N GLU A 262 27.86 36.21 21.31
CA GLU A 262 29.02 35.95 20.45
C GLU A 262 28.67 36.02 18.96
N ARG A 263 27.49 35.52 18.56
CA ARG A 263 27.03 35.61 17.16
C ARG A 263 26.74 37.05 16.74
N ILE A 264 26.18 37.86 17.65
CA ILE A 264 25.95 39.29 17.40
C ILE A 264 27.30 40.01 17.22
N ALA A 265 28.28 39.72 18.08
CA ALA A 265 29.62 40.32 17.98
C ALA A 265 30.34 39.95 16.67
N ASP A 266 30.21 38.69 16.20
CA ASP A 266 30.73 38.27 14.90
C ASP A 266 30.12 39.08 13.74
N LEU A 267 28.80 39.25 13.74
CA LEU A 267 28.08 40.02 12.71
C LEU A 267 28.54 41.48 12.66
N GLU A 268 28.77 42.08 13.82
CA GLU A 268 29.29 43.46 13.93
C GLU A 268 30.75 43.58 13.45
N SER A 269 31.56 42.53 13.63
CA SER A 269 32.97 42.51 13.21
C SER A 269 33.17 42.39 11.69
N GLN A 270 32.19 41.86 10.95
CA GLN A 270 32.33 41.54 9.52
C GLN A 270 32.13 42.72 8.55
N LYS A 271 31.84 43.96 9.02
CA LYS A 271 31.58 45.15 8.18
C LYS A 271 30.76 44.85 6.91
N VAL A 272 29.67 44.08 7.06
CA VAL A 272 28.75 43.84 5.96
C VAL A 272 28.07 45.16 5.59
N ASN A 273 28.01 45.46 4.29
CA ASN A 273 27.46 46.71 3.72
C ASN A 273 26.13 47.10 4.41
N PRO A 274 25.95 48.37 4.83
CA PRO A 274 24.78 48.85 5.56
C PRO A 274 23.56 49.05 4.64
N ILE A 275 23.23 48.07 3.82
CA ILE A 275 21.85 47.96 3.32
C ILE A 275 21.05 47.38 4.49
N SER A 276 20.62 48.32 5.34
CA SER A 276 19.59 48.23 6.37
C SER A 276 19.75 47.19 7.50
N LEU A 277 20.86 47.24 8.26
CA LEU A 277 20.82 46.73 9.64
C LEU A 277 19.91 47.59 10.55
N ASP A 278 19.63 48.84 10.16
CA ASP A 278 18.89 49.80 11.01
C ASP A 278 17.38 49.89 10.72
N LYS A 279 16.84 49.18 9.72
CA LYS A 279 15.40 49.22 9.43
C LYS A 279 14.89 47.89 8.89
N TRP A 280 13.84 47.37 9.53
CA TRP A 280 12.93 46.41 8.92
C TRP A 280 12.34 47.05 7.67
N THR A 281 12.88 46.75 6.50
CA THR A 281 12.27 47.19 5.25
C THR A 281 11.08 46.28 4.98
N LEU A 282 9.90 46.73 5.43
CA LEU A 282 8.68 46.51 4.67
C LEU A 282 9.01 46.89 3.22
N HIS A 283 8.42 46.24 2.21
CA HIS A 283 8.34 46.88 0.90
C HIS A 283 7.74 48.27 1.14
N GLU A 284 8.57 49.31 1.19
CA GLU A 284 8.09 50.69 1.27
C GLU A 284 7.31 50.89 -0.02
N GLU A 285 6.04 51.27 0.12
CA GLU A 285 5.18 51.59 -1.00
C GLU A 285 5.94 52.57 -1.89
N ASN A 286 6.37 52.12 -3.06
CA ASN A 286 6.90 53.02 -4.06
C ASN A 286 5.70 53.84 -4.54
N PRO A 287 5.62 55.16 -4.28
CA PRO A 287 4.39 55.93 -4.47
C PRO A 287 3.94 56.03 -5.93
N ASP A 288 4.85 55.78 -6.88
CA ASP A 288 4.59 55.85 -8.32
C ASP A 288 3.88 54.61 -8.90
N ASP A 289 3.72 53.53 -8.13
CA ASP A 289 3.25 52.21 -8.63
C ASP A 289 1.74 51.97 -8.36
N SER A 290 0.94 53.04 -8.46
CA SER A 290 -0.50 53.04 -8.16
C SER A 290 -1.38 52.37 -9.24
N THR A 291 -0.81 51.95 -10.37
CA THR A 291 -1.58 51.53 -11.56
C THR A 291 -2.06 50.07 -11.54
N ASP A 292 -1.68 49.25 -10.56
CA ASP A 292 -1.97 47.80 -10.52
C ASP A 292 -2.69 47.30 -9.24
N LEU A 293 -3.27 48.20 -8.43
CA LEU A 293 -4.02 47.81 -7.23
C LEU A 293 -5.46 47.35 -7.57
N VAL A 294 -5.90 46.26 -6.95
CA VAL A 294 -7.28 45.77 -7.03
C VAL A 294 -7.99 46.07 -5.71
N THR A 295 -9.07 46.85 -5.75
CA THR A 295 -9.91 47.16 -4.58
C THR A 295 -11.31 46.58 -4.75
N ILE A 296 -11.79 45.88 -3.73
CA ILE A 296 -13.11 45.24 -3.67
C ILE A 296 -13.81 45.71 -2.40
N GLU A 297 -14.94 46.38 -2.54
CA GLU A 297 -15.82 46.75 -1.42
C GLU A 297 -17.17 46.06 -1.63
N ASP A 298 -17.51 45.10 -0.77
CA ASP A 298 -18.69 44.24 -0.94
C ASP A 298 -19.05 43.52 0.38
N GLU A 299 -20.09 42.69 0.33
CA GLU A 299 -20.46 41.74 1.38
C GLU A 299 -19.69 40.42 1.23
N PHE A 300 -18.79 40.14 2.16
CA PHE A 300 -18.00 38.91 2.21
C PHE A 300 -18.68 37.84 3.07
N ILE A 301 -18.48 36.57 2.72
CA ILE A 301 -18.77 35.42 3.59
C ILE A 301 -17.51 34.99 4.33
N ASN A 302 -16.37 35.03 3.65
CA ASN A 302 -15.07 34.65 4.21
C ASN A 302 -13.95 35.39 3.48
N VAL A 303 -12.93 35.81 4.20
CA VAL A 303 -11.63 36.26 3.68
C VAL A 303 -10.56 35.52 4.47
N TYR A 304 -9.62 34.88 3.76
CA TYR A 304 -8.57 34.08 4.37
C TYR A 304 -7.28 34.23 3.57
N ALA A 305 -6.23 34.75 4.20
CA ALA A 305 -4.92 34.99 3.58
C ALA A 305 -3.82 34.22 4.30
N VAL A 306 -3.01 33.46 3.56
CA VAL A 306 -1.96 32.60 4.11
C VAL A 306 -0.67 32.64 3.28
N THR A 307 0.51 32.50 3.90
CA THR A 307 1.79 32.35 3.15
C THR A 307 2.42 30.98 3.33
N LEU A 308 2.30 30.47 4.55
CA LEU A 308 2.64 29.11 4.91
C LEU A 308 1.35 28.34 5.03
N SER A 309 1.37 27.14 4.48
CA SER A 309 0.32 26.16 4.61
C SER A 309 0.23 25.69 6.05
N HIS A 310 -0.24 26.56 6.95
CA HIS A 310 -0.58 26.28 8.35
C HIS A 310 -1.62 25.16 8.48
N ILE A 311 -2.09 24.69 7.33
CA ILE A 311 -3.06 23.67 7.07
C ILE A 311 -2.57 22.67 5.98
N SER A 312 -1.27 22.55 5.70
CA SER A 312 -0.74 21.51 4.78
C SER A 312 -0.92 20.09 5.32
N SER A 313 -1.33 19.94 6.58
CA SER A 313 -1.82 18.68 7.12
C SER A 313 -3.34 18.62 7.32
N ASP A 314 -4.12 19.70 7.16
CA ASP A 314 -5.53 19.75 7.59
C ASP A 314 -6.52 20.58 6.72
N GLY A 315 -6.19 20.98 5.48
CA GLY A 315 -7.15 21.74 4.67
C GLY A 315 -6.64 22.56 3.47
N PRO A 316 -7.56 23.05 2.62
CA PRO A 316 -7.37 22.99 1.18
C PRO A 316 -7.23 24.36 0.50
N PHE A 317 -6.72 25.33 1.24
CA PHE A 317 -6.74 26.74 0.86
C PHE A 317 -5.50 27.23 0.10
N ALA A 318 -4.48 26.39 -0.09
CA ALA A 318 -3.28 26.79 -0.82
C ALA A 318 -2.57 25.58 -1.49
N PRO A 319 -1.89 25.79 -2.64
CA PRO A 319 -0.95 24.82 -3.23
C PRO A 319 0.20 24.48 -2.27
N THR A 320 1.03 23.48 -2.59
CA THR A 320 2.27 23.20 -1.83
C THR A 320 3.25 24.38 -1.91
N CYS A 321 3.24 25.24 -0.90
CA CYS A 321 4.10 26.42 -0.79
C CYS A 321 5.52 26.05 -0.32
N LYS A 322 6.53 26.82 -0.75
CA LYS A 322 7.82 26.89 -0.04
C LYS A 322 7.84 28.18 0.78
N ILE A 323 8.47 28.14 1.95
CA ILE A 323 8.65 29.29 2.84
C ILE A 323 9.43 30.46 2.20
N GLU A 324 9.98 30.22 1.01
CA GLU A 324 10.91 31.07 0.27
C GLU A 324 10.24 31.80 -0.90
N ASP A 325 8.97 31.49 -1.22
CA ASP A 325 8.32 32.00 -2.44
C ASP A 325 7.87 33.47 -2.31
N ASN A 326 7.84 34.02 -1.09
CA ASN A 326 7.52 35.41 -0.78
C ASN A 326 6.15 35.89 -1.29
N ARG A 327 5.16 34.98 -1.40
CA ARG A 327 3.80 35.23 -1.90
C ARG A 327 2.76 35.01 -0.82
N ILE A 328 1.67 35.76 -0.87
CA ILE A 328 0.49 35.57 -0.02
C ILE A 328 -0.62 34.96 -0.87
N PHE A 329 -1.16 33.82 -0.46
CA PHE A 329 -2.35 33.22 -1.06
C PHE A 329 -3.59 33.79 -0.39
N LEU A 330 -4.29 34.65 -1.11
CA LEU A 330 -5.53 35.27 -0.68
C LEU A 330 -6.71 34.51 -1.26
N SER A 331 -7.61 34.07 -0.37
CA SER A 331 -8.90 33.47 -0.74
C SER A 331 -10.05 34.27 -0.16
N TYR A 332 -11.10 34.49 -0.93
CA TYR A 332 -12.31 35.15 -0.43
C TYR A 332 -13.58 34.65 -1.13
N ILE A 333 -14.71 34.80 -0.44
CA ILE A 333 -16.04 34.44 -0.92
C ILE A 333 -16.93 35.66 -0.78
N LEU A 334 -17.55 36.09 -1.87
CA LEU A 334 -18.55 37.16 -1.87
C LEU A 334 -19.94 36.56 -1.67
N LYS A 335 -20.79 37.24 -0.89
CA LYS A 335 -22.17 36.83 -0.64
C LYS A 335 -22.97 36.64 -1.93
N LYS A 336 -22.73 37.52 -2.92
CA LYS A 336 -23.41 37.48 -4.22
C LYS A 336 -23.03 36.28 -5.10
N ASP A 337 -21.86 35.67 -4.85
CA ASP A 337 -21.36 34.54 -5.64
C ASP A 337 -21.85 33.18 -5.09
N VAL A 338 -22.44 33.16 -3.88
CA VAL A 338 -22.97 31.94 -3.25
C VAL A 338 -24.41 31.71 -3.71
N GLY A 339 -24.62 30.68 -4.54
CA GLY A 339 -25.93 30.37 -5.12
C GLY A 339 -26.92 29.76 -4.11
N SER A 340 -26.45 28.97 -3.15
CA SER A 340 -27.29 28.29 -2.16
C SER A 340 -26.53 27.93 -0.87
N ARG A 341 -27.26 27.52 0.18
CA ARG A 341 -26.64 26.94 1.39
C ARG A 341 -25.84 25.66 1.10
N TYR A 342 -26.20 24.94 0.04
CA TYR A 342 -25.49 23.75 -0.41
C TYR A 342 -24.06 24.07 -0.87
N ASP A 343 -23.83 25.27 -1.42
CA ASP A 343 -22.49 25.72 -1.81
C ASP A 343 -21.60 25.94 -0.57
N ILE A 344 -22.15 26.48 0.52
CA ILE A 344 -21.42 26.57 1.80
C ILE A 344 -21.17 25.18 2.40
N ALA A 345 -22.14 24.26 2.30
CA ALA A 345 -21.92 22.89 2.74
C ALA A 345 -20.80 22.20 1.93
N LYS A 346 -20.74 22.41 0.61
CA LYS A 346 -19.63 21.94 -0.23
C LYS A 346 -18.30 22.55 0.16
N TYR A 347 -18.27 23.85 0.46
CA TYR A 347 -17.08 24.53 0.95
C TYR A 347 -16.58 23.90 2.25
N LEU A 348 -17.47 23.67 3.23
CA LEU A 348 -17.10 23.05 4.51
C LEU A 348 -16.71 21.57 4.37
N LEU A 349 -17.37 20.81 3.51
CA LEU A 349 -17.01 19.41 3.21
C LEU A 349 -15.67 19.33 2.50
N ALA A 350 -15.38 20.23 1.56
CA ALA A 350 -14.08 20.28 0.89
C ALA A 350 -12.95 20.57 1.90
N ILE A 351 -13.22 21.42 2.90
CA ILE A 351 -12.31 21.67 4.02
C ILE A 351 -12.09 20.42 4.86
N GLU A 352 -13.16 19.74 5.27
CA GLU A 352 -13.10 18.51 6.08
C GLU A 352 -12.40 17.34 5.35
N GLU A 353 -12.61 17.22 4.04
CA GLU A 353 -11.99 16.19 3.18
C GLU A 353 -10.58 16.58 2.70
N MET A 354 -10.06 17.74 3.12
CA MET A 354 -8.75 18.27 2.70
C MET A 354 -8.57 18.36 1.16
N LYS A 355 -9.65 18.66 0.42
CA LYS A 355 -9.65 18.77 -1.04
C LYS A 355 -9.47 20.20 -1.49
N HIS A 356 -8.46 20.48 -2.34
CA HIS A 356 -8.22 21.81 -2.90
C HIS A 356 -9.54 22.48 -3.33
N LEU A 357 -9.73 23.74 -2.90
CA LEU A 357 -10.98 24.47 -3.06
C LEU A 357 -11.15 25.00 -4.49
N ASP A 358 -11.31 24.10 -5.46
CA ASP A 358 -11.68 24.46 -6.84
C ASP A 358 -13.21 24.62 -6.95
N LEU A 359 -13.74 25.61 -6.23
CA LEU A 359 -15.17 25.91 -6.19
C LEU A 359 -15.41 27.28 -6.87
N PRO A 360 -16.38 27.39 -7.79
CA PRO A 360 -16.52 28.57 -8.66
C PRO A 360 -16.83 29.89 -7.93
N PHE A 361 -17.38 29.79 -6.70
CA PHE A 361 -17.71 30.92 -5.83
C PHE A 361 -16.60 31.28 -4.83
N VAL A 362 -15.49 30.53 -4.80
CA VAL A 362 -14.30 30.86 -4.01
C VAL A 362 -13.27 31.49 -4.94
N LYS A 363 -12.86 32.72 -4.66
CA LYS A 363 -11.82 33.42 -5.43
C LYS A 363 -10.47 33.17 -4.79
N PHE A 364 -9.48 32.74 -5.59
CA PHE A 364 -8.10 32.55 -5.17
C PHE A 364 -7.19 33.48 -5.97
N VAL A 365 -6.33 34.21 -5.26
CA VAL A 365 -5.39 35.17 -5.87
C VAL A 365 -4.04 35.12 -5.15
N GLU A 366 -2.95 35.07 -5.91
CA GLU A 366 -1.59 35.27 -5.38
C GLU A 366 -1.30 36.78 -5.29
N VAL A 367 -0.95 37.26 -4.10
CA VAL A 367 -0.75 38.69 -3.83
C VAL A 367 0.59 38.95 -3.14
N SER A 368 1.21 40.10 -3.41
CA SER A 368 2.43 40.56 -2.72
C SER A 368 2.11 41.36 -1.45
N SER A 369 0.95 42.02 -1.43
CA SER A 369 0.44 42.80 -0.31
C SER A 369 -1.09 42.84 -0.31
N LEU A 370 -1.68 42.98 0.87
CA LEU A 370 -3.12 43.18 1.05
C LEU A 370 -3.41 44.18 2.17
N HIS A 371 -4.56 44.82 2.07
CA HIS A 371 -5.13 45.76 3.01
C HIS A 371 -6.62 45.47 3.16
N LEU A 372 -7.06 45.15 4.38
CA LEU A 372 -8.46 44.85 4.72
C LEU A 372 -9.00 45.88 5.72
N ASP A 373 -10.02 46.62 5.30
CA ASP A 373 -10.86 47.47 6.15
C ASP A 373 -12.12 46.71 6.56
N VAL A 374 -12.29 46.47 7.85
CA VAL A 374 -13.44 45.81 8.45
C VAL A 374 -14.49 46.86 8.81
N LEU A 375 -15.56 46.92 8.02
CA LEU A 375 -16.65 47.89 8.20
C LEU A 375 -17.81 47.33 9.03
N THR A 376 -17.89 46.01 9.20
CA THR A 376 -18.91 45.34 10.03
C THR A 376 -18.56 45.36 11.51
N GLU A 377 -19.37 46.05 12.31
CA GLU A 377 -19.22 46.07 13.77
C GLU A 377 -19.43 44.68 14.39
N GLY A 378 -18.60 44.33 15.38
CA GLY A 378 -18.71 43.07 16.13
C GLY A 378 -18.20 41.82 15.40
N SER A 379 -17.49 41.96 14.28
CA SER A 379 -16.78 40.84 13.62
C SER A 379 -15.37 40.65 14.18
N TYR A 380 -14.83 39.43 14.09
CA TYR A 380 -13.52 39.08 14.60
C TYR A 380 -12.52 38.91 13.46
N VAL A 381 -11.32 39.48 13.62
CA VAL A 381 -10.17 39.14 12.80
C VAL A 381 -9.27 38.19 13.58
N VAL A 382 -8.84 37.10 12.95
CA VAL A 382 -7.94 36.12 13.52
C VAL A 382 -6.60 36.20 12.80
N ILE A 383 -5.50 36.36 13.54
CA ILE A 383 -4.12 36.35 13.02
C ILE A 383 -3.36 35.23 13.72
N ASP A 384 -2.86 34.26 12.96
CA ASP A 384 -2.17 33.05 13.44
C ASP A 384 -2.93 32.28 14.54
N GLY A 385 -4.26 32.28 14.46
CA GLY A 385 -5.15 31.62 15.43
C GLY A 385 -5.52 32.48 16.64
N GLU A 386 -5.00 33.71 16.75
CA GLU A 386 -5.32 34.64 17.83
C GLU A 386 -6.30 35.73 17.39
N VAL A 387 -7.27 36.05 18.24
CA VAL A 387 -8.28 37.08 17.95
C VAL A 387 -7.67 38.46 18.18
N ILE A 388 -7.68 39.29 17.14
CA ILE A 388 -7.16 40.66 17.17
C ILE A 388 -8.33 41.63 16.97
N GLU A 389 -8.53 42.51 17.95
CA GLU A 389 -9.51 43.59 17.86
C GLU A 389 -8.94 44.72 17.00
N THR A 390 -9.32 44.75 15.72
CA THR A 390 -8.85 45.76 14.77
C THR A 390 -9.87 45.98 13.65
N LYS A 391 -9.92 47.22 13.16
CA LYS A 391 -10.69 47.62 11.97
C LYS A 391 -9.84 47.62 10.71
N THR A 392 -8.51 47.67 10.83
CA THR A 392 -7.60 47.79 9.69
C THR A 392 -6.50 46.74 9.77
N VAL A 393 -6.32 45.97 8.69
CA VAL A 393 -5.22 44.99 8.60
C VAL A 393 -4.44 45.18 7.32
N ILE A 394 -3.16 45.51 7.43
CA ILE A 394 -2.25 45.65 6.30
C ILE A 394 -1.16 44.59 6.42
N ALA A 395 -1.07 43.69 5.45
CA ALA A 395 -0.02 42.67 5.40
C ALA A 395 0.82 42.84 4.13
N ASN A 396 2.14 42.89 4.32
CA ASN A 396 3.11 42.98 3.24
C ASN A 396 4.10 41.83 3.35
N SER A 397 4.51 41.30 2.20
CA SER A 397 5.73 40.51 2.11
C SER A 397 6.92 41.26 2.73
N THR A 398 7.73 40.59 3.56
CA THR A 398 8.95 41.15 4.14
C THR A 398 10.16 40.28 3.84
N ARG A 399 11.36 40.87 3.78
CA ARG A 399 12.63 40.12 3.61
C ARG A 399 13.20 39.55 4.91
N ASN A 400 12.44 39.55 6.01
CA ASN A 400 12.96 39.25 7.34
C ASN A 400 12.81 37.77 7.70
N HIS A 401 13.80 37.22 8.41
CA HIS A 401 13.92 35.78 8.66
C HIS A 401 14.13 35.46 10.15
N MET A 402 13.41 34.48 10.66
CA MET A 402 13.63 33.85 11.96
C MET A 402 14.51 32.62 11.83
N CYS A 403 15.42 32.39 12.77
CA CYS A 403 16.12 31.12 12.87
C CYS A 403 15.27 30.07 13.60
N ILE A 404 15.05 28.90 12.98
CA ILE A 404 14.39 27.74 13.62
C ILE A 404 15.42 26.62 13.81
N MET A 405 15.34 25.91 14.93
CA MET A 405 16.18 24.74 15.20
C MET A 405 15.82 23.57 14.28
N LEU A 406 16.83 22.90 13.74
CA LEU A 406 16.71 21.68 12.95
C LEU A 406 17.75 20.66 13.39
N ALA A 407 17.48 19.37 13.19
CA ALA A 407 18.52 18.36 13.28
C ALA A 407 19.46 18.50 12.09
N ARG A 408 20.78 18.57 12.32
CA ARG A 408 21.78 18.53 11.24
C ARG A 408 21.59 17.25 10.43
N GLN A 409 21.38 17.37 9.12
CA GLN A 409 21.60 16.25 8.20
C GLN A 409 23.09 15.94 8.20
N THR A 410 23.49 15.06 9.11
CA THR A 410 24.83 14.52 9.11
C THR A 410 24.88 13.42 8.05
N GLN A 411 25.65 13.66 6.97
CA GLN A 411 26.35 12.61 6.24
C GLN A 411 27.20 11.80 7.24
N ILE A 412 26.60 10.83 7.92
CA ILE A 412 27.33 9.94 8.84
C ILE A 412 27.67 8.65 8.11
N ARG A 413 28.99 8.47 8.00
CA ARG A 413 29.72 7.28 7.57
C ARG A 413 29.07 5.98 8.07
N GLN A 414 28.70 5.19 7.07
CA GLN A 414 28.24 3.82 7.10
C GLN A 414 29.38 2.85 7.45
N ASN A 415 29.89 2.83 8.68
CA ASN A 415 30.77 1.72 9.08
C ASN A 415 30.48 1.28 10.52
N THR A 416 30.25 -0.02 10.66
CA THR A 416 30.21 -0.82 11.90
C THR A 416 28.84 -1.08 12.57
N LEU A 417 27.82 -0.22 12.44
CA LEU A 417 26.41 -0.57 12.82
C LEU A 417 25.50 -0.88 11.62
N HIS A 418 26.07 -0.76 10.42
CA HIS A 418 25.41 -0.80 9.11
C HIS A 418 24.83 -2.17 8.70
N ARG A 419 25.03 -3.22 9.50
CA ARG A 419 24.47 -4.57 9.25
C ARG A 419 23.10 -4.81 9.87
N ILE A 420 22.68 -4.02 10.87
CA ILE A 420 21.44 -4.24 11.62
C ILE A 420 20.34 -3.24 11.21
N SER A 421 20.70 -1.98 10.91
CA SER A 421 19.73 -0.94 10.51
C SER A 421 19.29 -1.01 9.03
N LYS A 422 20.10 -1.57 8.13
CA LYS A 422 19.72 -1.82 6.72
C LYS A 422 18.52 -2.77 6.60
N ARG A 423 18.34 -3.69 7.56
CA ARG A 423 17.18 -4.60 7.61
C ARG A 423 15.85 -3.88 7.91
N PHE A 424 15.89 -2.77 8.66
CA PHE A 424 14.68 -2.03 9.04
C PHE A 424 14.32 -0.91 8.04
N VAL A 425 15.31 -0.28 7.40
CA VAL A 425 15.08 0.77 6.39
C VAL A 425 14.65 0.19 5.04
N ALA A 426 15.25 -0.91 4.58
CA ALA A 426 14.79 -1.60 3.37
C ALA A 426 13.34 -2.12 3.52
N TRP A 427 12.93 -2.49 4.74
CA TRP A 427 11.54 -2.88 5.01
C TRP A 427 10.54 -1.71 4.94
N ARG A 428 10.95 -0.45 5.19
CA ARG A 428 10.04 0.71 5.16
C ARG A 428 9.92 1.35 3.76
N ASP A 429 10.99 1.31 2.96
CA ASP A 429 10.99 1.84 1.58
C ASP A 429 10.52 0.84 0.51
N SER A 430 10.37 -0.45 0.85
CA SER A 430 9.84 -1.47 -0.06
C SER A 430 8.31 -1.47 -0.19
N PHE A 431 7.59 -0.65 0.58
CA PHE A 431 6.13 -0.58 0.50
C PHE A 431 5.68 0.83 0.19
N ARG A 432 5.65 1.15 -1.10
CA ARG A 432 4.87 2.30 -1.56
C ARG A 432 3.88 1.84 -2.62
N GLU A 433 2.61 1.88 -2.27
CA GLU A 433 1.53 1.73 -3.25
C GLU A 433 1.63 2.89 -4.25
N GLY A 434 1.70 2.57 -5.53
CA GLY A 434 1.72 3.58 -6.58
C GLY A 434 2.95 4.50 -6.60
N THR A 435 4.08 4.19 -5.96
CA THR A 435 5.34 4.95 -6.18
C THR A 435 6.58 4.07 -6.07
N PHE A 436 7.69 4.55 -6.64
CA PHE A 436 9.03 4.00 -6.48
C PHE A 436 9.82 4.89 -5.50
N SER A 437 10.91 4.40 -4.91
CA SER A 437 11.91 5.32 -4.34
C SER A 437 12.54 6.13 -5.49
N SER A 438 12.97 7.36 -5.22
CA SER A 438 13.71 8.20 -6.18
C SER A 438 15.00 7.54 -6.69
N ASP A 439 15.44 6.45 -6.06
CA ASP A 439 16.66 5.72 -6.45
C ASP A 439 16.47 4.87 -7.71
N VAL A 440 15.24 4.54 -8.12
CA VAL A 440 14.99 3.78 -9.36
C VAL A 440 15.39 4.57 -10.60
N ASP A 441 15.17 5.89 -10.58
CA ASP A 441 15.57 6.80 -11.66
C ASP A 441 17.06 7.12 -11.63
N ALA A 442 17.67 7.17 -10.43
CA ALA A 442 19.11 7.41 -10.26
C ALA A 442 19.96 6.19 -10.68
N GLN A 443 19.47 4.97 -10.41
CA GLN A 443 20.13 3.73 -10.80
C GLN A 443 19.10 2.75 -11.36
N LYS A 444 19.23 2.39 -12.63
CA LYS A 444 18.29 1.47 -13.30
C LYS A 444 18.35 0.06 -12.68
N PRO A 445 17.21 -0.63 -12.48
CA PRO A 445 17.21 -2.05 -12.09
C PRO A 445 17.93 -2.93 -13.11
N THR A 446 18.65 -3.94 -12.62
CA THR A 446 19.22 -5.01 -13.45
C THR A 446 18.14 -5.96 -13.97
N HIS A 447 17.07 -6.14 -13.20
CA HIS A 447 15.94 -6.98 -13.57
C HIS A 447 14.63 -6.27 -13.20
N ILE A 448 13.62 -6.37 -14.07
CA ILE A 448 12.25 -5.95 -13.77
C ILE A 448 11.36 -7.18 -13.85
N ILE A 449 10.67 -7.53 -12.78
CA ILE A 449 9.69 -8.62 -12.72
C ILE A 449 8.29 -8.00 -12.76
N VAL A 450 7.50 -8.39 -13.75
CA VAL A 450 6.12 -7.92 -13.92
C VAL A 450 5.16 -8.98 -13.39
N GLY A 451 4.53 -8.69 -12.25
CA GLY A 451 3.58 -9.56 -11.55
C GLY A 451 4.20 -10.20 -10.31
N ALA A 452 3.68 -9.88 -9.13
CA ALA A 452 4.04 -10.51 -7.86
C ALA A 452 3.20 -11.78 -7.60
N GLY A 453 3.01 -12.59 -8.65
CA GLY A 453 2.31 -13.88 -8.57
C GLY A 453 3.17 -15.01 -7.98
N SER A 454 2.72 -16.25 -8.13
CA SER A 454 3.44 -17.43 -7.62
C SER A 454 4.89 -17.50 -8.10
N ALA A 455 5.13 -17.28 -9.40
CA ALA A 455 6.47 -17.28 -9.98
C ALA A 455 7.26 -16.00 -9.65
N GLY A 456 6.62 -14.83 -9.75
CA GLY A 456 7.27 -13.54 -9.51
C GLY A 456 7.86 -13.41 -8.11
N CYS A 457 7.15 -13.90 -7.08
CA CYS A 457 7.66 -13.95 -5.71
C CYS A 457 8.90 -14.83 -5.57
N VAL A 458 8.93 -15.99 -6.23
CA VAL A 458 10.08 -16.91 -6.24
C VAL A 458 11.28 -16.27 -6.93
N LEU A 459 11.07 -15.68 -8.11
CA LEU A 459 12.12 -15.01 -8.89
C LEU A 459 12.71 -13.82 -8.13
N ALA A 460 11.87 -12.99 -7.53
CA ALA A 460 12.32 -11.88 -6.70
C ALA A 460 13.23 -12.37 -5.56
N ASN A 461 12.88 -13.51 -4.94
CA ASN A 461 13.73 -14.15 -3.94
C ASN A 461 15.04 -14.65 -4.52
N ARG A 462 15.01 -15.50 -5.53
CA ARG A 462 16.23 -16.15 -6.02
C ARG A 462 17.18 -15.17 -6.72
N LEU A 463 16.67 -14.21 -7.49
CA LEU A 463 17.51 -13.22 -8.17
C LEU A 463 18.19 -12.26 -7.19
N THR A 464 17.52 -11.88 -6.10
CA THR A 464 18.12 -10.97 -5.08
C THR A 464 19.02 -11.68 -4.08
N GLU A 465 19.18 -13.01 -4.15
CA GLU A 465 20.25 -13.71 -3.43
C GLU A 465 21.63 -13.24 -3.89
N ASN A 466 21.76 -12.88 -5.18
CA ASN A 466 22.94 -12.20 -5.68
C ASN A 466 22.86 -10.69 -5.34
N PRO A 467 23.77 -10.14 -4.50
CA PRO A 467 23.75 -8.73 -4.13
C PRO A 467 24.00 -7.77 -5.30
N ASP A 468 24.61 -8.25 -6.41
CA ASP A 468 24.87 -7.44 -7.61
C ASP A 468 23.59 -7.22 -8.43
N ASN A 469 22.58 -8.07 -8.24
CA ASN A 469 21.29 -7.91 -8.90
C ASN A 469 20.44 -6.89 -8.14
N ARG A 470 20.04 -5.83 -8.83
CA ARG A 470 18.99 -4.91 -8.40
C ARG A 470 17.68 -5.26 -9.09
N VAL A 471 16.69 -5.72 -8.33
CA VAL A 471 15.42 -6.27 -8.84
C VAL A 471 14.27 -5.35 -8.49
N LEU A 472 13.51 -4.95 -9.50
CA LEU A 472 12.23 -4.26 -9.33
C LEU A 472 11.08 -5.26 -9.55
N LEU A 473 10.23 -5.48 -8.55
CA LEU A 473 9.02 -6.28 -8.65
C LEU A 473 7.78 -5.37 -8.61
N ILE A 474 6.96 -5.41 -9.64
CA ILE A 474 5.71 -4.64 -9.69
C ILE A 474 4.48 -5.54 -9.71
N GLU A 475 3.40 -5.10 -9.09
CA GLU A 475 2.12 -5.80 -9.04
C GLU A 475 0.95 -4.83 -9.24
N ALA A 476 -0.02 -5.24 -10.06
CA ALA A 476 -1.22 -4.45 -10.34
C ALA A 476 -2.17 -4.41 -9.14
N GLY A 477 -2.25 -5.52 -8.39
CA GLY A 477 -3.04 -5.62 -7.18
C GLY A 477 -2.42 -5.01 -5.93
N PRO A 478 -3.19 -4.94 -4.83
CA PRO A 478 -2.71 -4.49 -3.54
C PRO A 478 -1.76 -5.51 -2.88
N VAL A 479 -1.18 -5.10 -1.76
CA VAL A 479 -0.41 -5.97 -0.87
C VAL A 479 -1.32 -6.93 -0.09
N ASP A 480 -0.86 -8.15 0.16
CA ASP A 480 -1.53 -9.15 1.01
C ASP A 480 -1.29 -8.86 2.50
N HIS A 481 -1.86 -7.76 3.00
CA HIS A 481 -1.61 -7.31 4.37
C HIS A 481 -1.92 -8.37 5.43
N LYS A 482 -1.05 -8.47 6.45
CA LYS A 482 -1.15 -9.46 7.54
C LYS A 482 -2.45 -9.36 8.37
N TRP A 483 -3.08 -8.18 8.40
CA TRP A 483 -4.32 -7.96 9.16
C TRP A 483 -5.57 -8.41 8.38
N ASP A 484 -5.46 -8.71 7.08
CA ASP A 484 -6.60 -9.15 6.28
C ASP A 484 -6.86 -10.64 6.45
N TRP A 485 -7.69 -10.96 7.43
CA TRP A 485 -8.09 -12.34 7.74
C TRP A 485 -8.74 -13.06 6.56
N ARG A 486 -9.37 -12.35 5.61
CA ARG A 486 -10.04 -12.97 4.46
C ARG A 486 -9.03 -13.69 3.57
N ILE A 487 -7.82 -13.15 3.46
CA ILE A 487 -6.70 -13.77 2.75
C ILE A 487 -6.09 -14.92 3.56
N HIS A 488 -5.81 -14.67 4.85
CA HIS A 488 -4.97 -15.56 5.65
C HIS A 488 -5.71 -16.75 6.26
N MET A 489 -7.03 -16.66 6.47
CA MET A 489 -7.85 -17.75 6.98
C MET A 489 -8.20 -18.72 5.84
N PRO A 490 -7.74 -19.99 5.87
CA PRO A 490 -8.03 -20.97 4.83
C PRO A 490 -9.51 -21.12 4.47
N ALA A 491 -10.40 -21.18 5.47
CA ALA A 491 -11.84 -21.33 5.25
C ALA A 491 -12.52 -20.08 4.64
N ALA A 492 -11.84 -18.93 4.61
CA ALA A 492 -12.37 -17.68 4.05
C ALA A 492 -12.19 -17.55 2.53
N LEU A 493 -11.77 -18.62 1.85
CA LEU A 493 -11.52 -18.70 0.40
C LEU A 493 -12.53 -17.91 -0.46
N MET A 494 -13.83 -18.13 -0.22
CA MET A 494 -14.91 -17.55 -1.02
C MET A 494 -14.98 -16.02 -0.97
N TYR A 495 -14.55 -15.40 0.14
CA TYR A 495 -14.56 -13.93 0.26
C TYR A 495 -13.63 -13.26 -0.76
N ASN A 496 -12.49 -13.88 -1.08
CA ASN A 496 -11.54 -13.32 -2.04
C ASN A 496 -11.93 -13.64 -3.48
N LEU A 497 -12.52 -14.82 -3.72
CA LEU A 497 -13.02 -15.18 -5.05
C LEU A 497 -14.16 -14.27 -5.49
N CYS A 498 -14.99 -13.76 -4.58
CA CYS A 498 -16.09 -12.86 -4.91
C CYS A 498 -15.73 -11.36 -4.87
N SER A 499 -14.44 -11.00 -4.75
CA SER A 499 -14.00 -9.61 -4.60
C SER A 499 -13.20 -9.13 -5.80
N GLU A 500 -13.67 -8.09 -6.49
CA GLU A 500 -12.91 -7.40 -7.55
C GLU A 500 -11.66 -6.66 -7.02
N THR A 501 -11.46 -6.58 -5.70
CA THR A 501 -10.28 -5.96 -5.11
C THR A 501 -9.04 -6.83 -5.35
N TYR A 502 -9.13 -8.12 -5.01
CA TYR A 502 -8.03 -9.10 -5.06
C TYR A 502 -8.10 -10.02 -6.27
N ASN A 503 -9.11 -9.85 -7.12
CA ASN A 503 -9.41 -10.72 -8.23
C ASN A 503 -9.58 -9.92 -9.52
N TRP A 504 -8.97 -10.39 -10.61
CA TRP A 504 -9.19 -9.84 -11.94
C TRP A 504 -10.61 -10.04 -12.47
N TYR A 505 -11.33 -11.04 -11.95
CA TYR A 505 -12.75 -11.27 -12.24
C TYR A 505 -13.05 -11.51 -13.73
N TYR A 506 -12.18 -12.29 -14.39
CA TYR A 506 -12.29 -12.54 -15.83
C TYR A 506 -13.49 -13.40 -16.21
N HIS A 507 -13.90 -13.28 -17.47
CA HIS A 507 -14.95 -14.09 -18.07
C HIS A 507 -14.48 -14.63 -19.42
N THR A 508 -14.87 -15.87 -19.73
CA THR A 508 -14.64 -16.43 -21.06
C THR A 508 -15.59 -15.82 -22.09
N THR A 509 -15.29 -16.03 -23.37
CA THR A 509 -16.30 -15.97 -24.42
C THR A 509 -17.35 -17.07 -24.23
N ALA A 510 -18.49 -16.93 -24.91
CA ALA A 510 -19.53 -17.95 -24.90
C ALA A 510 -18.98 -19.29 -25.45
N GLN A 511 -19.14 -20.36 -24.67
CA GLN A 511 -18.60 -21.67 -25.02
C GLN A 511 -19.60 -22.46 -25.86
N LYS A 512 -19.32 -22.57 -27.17
CA LYS A 512 -20.21 -23.17 -28.18
C LYS A 512 -20.74 -24.56 -27.78
N ASN A 513 -19.86 -25.41 -27.25
CA ASN A 513 -20.20 -26.80 -26.94
C ASN A 513 -20.85 -26.97 -25.55
N LEU A 514 -20.97 -25.89 -24.78
CA LEU A 514 -21.50 -25.86 -23.41
C LEU A 514 -22.67 -24.87 -23.30
N ASN A 515 -23.62 -24.96 -24.24
CA ASN A 515 -24.83 -24.13 -24.29
C ASN A 515 -24.56 -22.61 -24.30
N ASN A 516 -23.46 -22.17 -24.92
CA ASN A 516 -23.02 -20.77 -24.97
C ASN A 516 -22.83 -20.13 -23.59
N ARG A 517 -22.59 -20.95 -22.54
CA ARG A 517 -22.29 -20.43 -21.20
C ARG A 517 -21.00 -19.60 -21.23
N VAL A 518 -21.01 -18.54 -20.43
CA VAL A 518 -19.84 -17.72 -20.14
C VAL A 518 -19.32 -18.13 -18.77
N PHE A 519 -18.05 -18.52 -18.72
CA PHE A 519 -17.44 -19.02 -17.50
C PHE A 519 -16.74 -17.90 -16.76
N TYR A 520 -16.95 -17.89 -15.45
CA TYR A 520 -16.22 -17.04 -14.54
C TYR A 520 -14.82 -17.62 -14.27
N TRP A 521 -13.78 -16.79 -14.43
CA TRP A 521 -12.38 -17.16 -14.27
C TRP A 521 -11.68 -16.27 -13.22
N PRO A 522 -11.73 -16.63 -11.93
CA PRO A 522 -11.07 -15.88 -10.87
C PRO A 522 -9.55 -16.00 -10.98
N ARG A 523 -8.82 -14.88 -11.03
CA ARG A 523 -7.33 -14.83 -10.98
C ARG A 523 -6.87 -13.81 -9.96
N GLY A 524 -5.89 -14.19 -9.14
CA GLY A 524 -5.34 -13.30 -8.11
C GLY A 524 -4.70 -12.05 -8.71
N ARG A 525 -5.19 -10.90 -8.25
CA ARG A 525 -4.67 -9.54 -8.47
C ARG A 525 -4.28 -8.98 -7.10
N VAL A 526 -3.17 -9.49 -6.55
CA VAL A 526 -2.67 -9.21 -5.20
C VAL A 526 -1.26 -9.77 -5.09
N TRP A 527 -0.46 -9.34 -4.11
CA TRP A 527 0.79 -10.02 -3.79
C TRP A 527 0.59 -11.52 -3.51
N GLY A 528 1.43 -12.36 -4.12
CA GLY A 528 1.28 -13.81 -4.20
C GLY A 528 0.39 -14.29 -5.34
N GLY A 529 -0.32 -13.37 -6.01
CA GLY A 529 -1.24 -13.64 -7.12
C GLY A 529 -2.24 -14.72 -6.76
N SER A 530 -2.42 -15.68 -7.66
CA SER A 530 -3.40 -16.76 -7.44
C SER A 530 -3.06 -17.69 -6.26
N SER A 531 -1.81 -17.75 -5.77
CA SER A 531 -1.50 -18.52 -4.54
C SER A 531 -2.13 -17.92 -3.27
N THR A 532 -2.47 -16.63 -3.31
CA THR A 532 -3.16 -15.90 -2.24
C THR A 532 -4.67 -16.14 -2.28
N LEU A 533 -5.21 -16.58 -3.42
CA LEU A 533 -6.64 -16.85 -3.63
C LEU A 533 -6.99 -18.34 -3.76
N ASN A 534 -6.04 -19.24 -4.01
CA ASN A 534 -6.33 -20.64 -4.36
C ASN A 534 -6.98 -21.45 -3.22
N ALA A 535 -7.45 -22.66 -3.52
CA ALA A 535 -7.95 -23.59 -2.51
C ALA A 535 -6.85 -24.31 -1.68
N MET A 536 -5.59 -23.86 -1.80
CA MET A 536 -4.38 -24.34 -1.11
C MET A 536 -3.96 -25.77 -1.41
N CYS A 537 -4.68 -26.53 -2.24
CA CYS A 537 -4.28 -27.87 -2.67
C CYS A 537 -2.88 -27.86 -3.29
N TYR A 538 -2.01 -28.73 -2.79
CA TYR A 538 -0.63 -28.86 -3.25
C TYR A 538 -0.45 -30.18 -3.98
N VAL A 539 -0.45 -30.09 -5.32
CA VAL A 539 -0.25 -31.22 -6.22
C VAL A 539 0.84 -30.85 -7.20
N ARG A 540 1.79 -31.76 -7.44
CA ARG A 540 2.94 -31.54 -8.32
C ARG A 540 2.70 -31.99 -9.76
N GLY A 541 1.65 -32.76 -10.03
CA GLY A 541 1.46 -33.42 -11.32
C GLY A 541 2.22 -34.75 -11.42
N HIS A 542 1.97 -35.50 -12.50
CA HIS A 542 2.62 -36.79 -12.69
C HIS A 542 4.01 -36.61 -13.29
N ALA A 543 4.94 -37.52 -12.97
CA ALA A 543 6.28 -37.49 -13.56
C ALA A 543 6.28 -37.55 -15.09
N PHE A 544 5.33 -38.28 -15.67
CA PHE A 544 5.24 -38.43 -17.13
C PHE A 544 4.77 -37.16 -17.84
N ASP A 545 4.12 -36.22 -17.14
CA ASP A 545 3.77 -34.91 -17.72
C ASP A 545 5.05 -34.11 -18.06
N TYR A 546 6.02 -34.13 -17.15
CA TYR A 546 7.32 -33.46 -17.33
C TYR A 546 8.17 -34.17 -18.37
N ASN A 547 8.17 -35.51 -18.38
CA ASN A 547 8.84 -36.27 -19.43
C ASN A 547 8.23 -36.01 -20.81
N ARG A 548 6.92 -35.74 -20.87
CA ARG A 548 6.25 -35.28 -22.10
C ARG A 548 6.72 -33.88 -22.50
N TRP A 549 6.90 -32.94 -21.57
CA TRP A 549 7.45 -31.61 -21.90
C TRP A 549 8.79 -31.69 -22.62
N GLU A 550 9.71 -32.56 -22.16
CA GLU A 550 11.00 -32.76 -22.84
C GLU A 550 10.80 -33.32 -24.26
N LYS A 551 9.89 -34.27 -24.46
CA LYS A 551 9.53 -34.78 -25.79
C LYS A 551 8.91 -33.71 -26.69
N GLU A 552 8.16 -32.77 -26.10
CA GLU A 552 7.55 -31.62 -26.78
C GLU A 552 8.57 -30.49 -27.06
N GLY A 553 9.85 -30.70 -26.73
CA GLY A 553 10.94 -29.78 -27.05
C GLY A 553 11.35 -28.83 -25.92
N ALA A 554 10.79 -28.99 -24.71
CA ALA A 554 11.29 -28.32 -23.52
C ALA A 554 12.50 -29.08 -22.95
N ASP A 555 13.61 -29.06 -23.70
CA ASP A 555 14.81 -29.84 -23.40
C ASP A 555 15.27 -29.62 -21.94
N GLY A 556 15.54 -30.72 -21.25
CA GLY A 556 15.94 -30.70 -19.85
C GLY A 556 14.78 -30.54 -18.86
N TRP A 557 13.53 -30.31 -19.25
CA TRP A 557 12.37 -30.16 -18.34
C TRP A 557 11.67 -31.46 -17.92
N ASN A 558 12.33 -32.61 -18.09
CA ASN A 558 11.85 -33.89 -17.58
C ASN A 558 11.75 -33.97 -16.05
N TYR A 559 11.05 -34.98 -15.54
CA TYR A 559 10.78 -35.11 -14.11
C TYR A 559 12.06 -35.25 -13.28
N ALA A 560 13.06 -35.99 -13.78
CA ALA A 560 14.33 -36.16 -13.09
C ALA A 560 14.99 -34.81 -12.81
N ASN A 561 14.93 -33.87 -13.75
CA ASN A 561 15.47 -32.52 -13.59
C ASN A 561 14.55 -31.59 -12.78
N CYS A 562 13.23 -31.81 -12.80
CA CYS A 562 12.27 -30.98 -12.07
C CYS A 562 12.14 -31.34 -10.57
N LEU A 563 12.22 -32.62 -10.22
CA LEU A 563 12.05 -33.11 -8.85
C LEU A 563 12.99 -32.47 -7.81
N PRO A 564 14.30 -32.25 -8.09
CA PRO A 564 15.17 -31.52 -7.18
C PRO A 564 14.68 -30.10 -6.84
N TYR A 565 14.06 -29.41 -7.81
CA TYR A 565 13.51 -28.07 -7.61
C TYR A 565 12.18 -28.09 -6.85
N PHE A 566 11.34 -29.11 -7.04
CA PHE A 566 10.20 -29.35 -6.15
C PHE A 566 10.65 -29.54 -4.69
N ARG A 567 11.70 -30.35 -4.46
CA ARG A 567 12.26 -30.58 -3.12
C ARG A 567 12.89 -29.31 -2.54
N LYS A 568 13.55 -28.50 -3.36
CA LYS A 568 14.13 -27.20 -2.95
C LYS A 568 13.07 -26.20 -2.51
N ALA A 569 11.91 -26.19 -3.17
CA ALA A 569 10.84 -25.24 -2.89
C ALA A 569 10.14 -25.49 -1.55
N GLU A 570 10.08 -26.74 -1.11
CA GLU A 570 9.13 -27.21 -0.10
C GLU A 570 9.76 -27.61 1.24
N THR A 571 9.01 -27.39 2.32
CA THR A 571 9.15 -28.08 3.60
C THR A 571 7.86 -28.84 3.90
N TYR A 572 7.91 -30.17 3.77
CA TYR A 572 6.76 -31.05 3.97
C TYR A 572 6.65 -31.53 5.43
N SER A 573 5.43 -31.51 5.99
CA SER A 573 5.19 -31.89 7.38
C SER A 573 5.52 -33.35 7.72
N HIS A 574 5.46 -34.27 6.75
CA HIS A 574 5.80 -35.70 6.94
C HIS A 574 7.08 -36.13 6.21
N THR A 575 7.97 -35.20 5.90
CA THR A 575 9.25 -35.51 5.24
C THR A 575 10.09 -36.48 6.07
N LYS A 576 10.81 -37.41 5.42
CA LYS A 576 11.79 -38.30 6.08
C LYS A 576 13.15 -37.63 6.34
N GLY A 577 13.16 -36.29 6.46
CA GLY A 577 14.39 -35.50 6.54
C GLY A 577 15.13 -35.34 5.20
N PRO A 578 16.44 -35.07 5.21
CA PRO A 578 17.25 -34.82 4.01
C PRO A 578 17.28 -35.95 2.98
N ASP A 579 17.14 -37.19 3.45
CA ASP A 579 17.22 -38.40 2.64
C ASP A 579 15.89 -38.77 1.96
N ASP A 580 14.83 -37.99 2.18
CA ASP A 580 13.56 -38.23 1.49
C ASP A 580 13.75 -38.05 -0.03
N PRO A 581 13.51 -39.10 -0.85
CA PRO A 581 13.79 -39.04 -2.28
C PRO A 581 12.83 -38.14 -3.06
N TYR A 582 11.63 -37.86 -2.51
CA TYR A 582 10.59 -37.10 -3.20
C TYR A 582 10.28 -35.76 -2.53
N ARG A 583 10.28 -35.69 -1.19
CA ARG A 583 9.80 -34.53 -0.44
C ARG A 583 10.94 -33.59 -0.03
N GLY A 584 10.58 -32.31 0.11
CA GLY A 584 11.47 -31.26 0.59
C GLY A 584 11.36 -31.13 2.10
N HIS A 585 12.47 -30.78 2.76
CA HIS A 585 12.53 -30.68 4.23
C HIS A 585 12.95 -29.30 4.74
N ASN A 586 13.38 -28.39 3.86
CA ASN A 586 13.95 -27.09 4.26
C ASN A 586 13.69 -25.97 3.23
N GLY A 587 12.72 -26.15 2.34
CA GLY A 587 12.27 -25.12 1.41
C GLY A 587 11.35 -24.10 2.07
N PRO A 588 11.23 -22.88 1.52
CA PRO A 588 10.43 -21.80 2.12
C PRO A 588 8.91 -22.05 2.10
N LEU A 589 8.41 -22.89 1.19
CA LEU A 589 7.00 -23.21 1.09
C LEU A 589 6.65 -24.36 2.05
N HIS A 590 5.98 -24.04 3.15
CA HIS A 590 5.45 -25.05 4.05
C HIS A 590 4.23 -25.75 3.44
N VAL A 591 4.30 -27.07 3.41
CA VAL A 591 3.25 -27.94 2.90
C VAL A 591 2.89 -28.93 4.01
N GLN A 592 1.61 -29.01 4.35
CA GLN A 592 1.10 -29.92 5.36
C GLN A 592 0.07 -30.89 4.77
N ARG A 593 0.06 -32.12 5.25
CA ARG A 593 -0.99 -33.08 4.95
C ARG A 593 -2.31 -32.66 5.61
N GLY A 594 -3.43 -32.86 4.93
CA GLY A 594 -4.77 -32.69 5.52
C GLY A 594 -5.00 -33.60 6.74
N ALA A 595 -5.66 -33.07 7.76
CA ALA A 595 -5.88 -33.81 9.01
C ALA A 595 -6.90 -34.97 8.83
N ALA A 596 -7.85 -34.82 7.91
CA ALA A 596 -8.89 -35.79 7.59
C ALA A 596 -9.71 -36.24 8.82
N GLU A 597 -9.98 -35.32 9.75
CA GLU A 597 -10.68 -35.64 10.99
C GLU A 597 -12.17 -35.92 10.77
N ASN A 598 -12.77 -35.31 9.74
CA ASN A 598 -14.17 -35.54 9.39
C ASN A 598 -14.41 -37.02 9.02
N PRO A 599 -15.46 -37.69 9.57
CA PRO A 599 -15.79 -39.08 9.22
C PRO A 599 -15.90 -39.35 7.72
N LEU A 600 -16.37 -38.38 6.93
CA LEU A 600 -16.50 -38.51 5.49
C LEU A 600 -15.15 -38.59 4.76
N HIS A 601 -14.11 -37.92 5.26
CA HIS A 601 -12.76 -38.10 4.72
C HIS A 601 -12.23 -39.51 4.99
N LYS A 602 -12.52 -40.07 6.17
CA LYS A 602 -12.13 -41.45 6.51
C LYS A 602 -12.86 -42.46 5.63
N ALA A 603 -14.17 -42.28 5.44
CA ALA A 603 -14.96 -43.08 4.52
C ALA A 603 -14.37 -43.06 3.10
N TRP A 604 -14.01 -41.87 2.59
CA TRP A 604 -13.34 -41.72 1.29
C TRP A 604 -12.01 -42.48 1.22
N LEU A 605 -11.12 -42.33 2.21
CA LEU A 605 -9.84 -43.05 2.26
C LEU A 605 -10.03 -44.57 2.32
N ASP A 606 -11.05 -45.05 3.02
CA ASP A 606 -11.38 -46.46 3.11
C ASP A 606 -11.94 -47.03 1.79
N VAL A 607 -12.53 -46.19 0.92
CA VAL A 607 -12.81 -46.60 -0.46
C VAL A 607 -11.51 -47.00 -1.17
N GLY A 608 -10.44 -46.19 -1.04
CA GLY A 608 -9.15 -46.51 -1.64
C GLY A 608 -8.57 -47.86 -1.21
N LYS A 609 -8.80 -48.26 0.04
CA LYS A 609 -8.30 -49.55 0.58
C LYS A 609 -9.05 -50.77 0.04
N ASN A 610 -10.32 -50.59 -0.34
CA ASN A 610 -11.22 -51.68 -0.70
C ASN A 610 -11.64 -51.70 -2.18
N HIS A 611 -11.38 -50.61 -2.91
CA HIS A 611 -11.72 -50.45 -4.32
C HIS A 611 -10.49 -50.78 -5.21
N PRO A 612 -10.67 -51.38 -6.40
CA PRO A 612 -9.56 -51.69 -7.32
C PRO A 612 -8.68 -50.49 -7.72
N LEU A 613 -9.24 -49.27 -7.70
CA LEU A 613 -8.48 -48.03 -7.90
C LEU A 613 -7.29 -47.90 -6.93
N GLY A 614 -7.41 -48.48 -5.73
CA GLY A 614 -6.36 -48.53 -4.74
C GLY A 614 -6.17 -47.24 -3.95
N TYR A 615 -5.19 -47.29 -3.07
CA TYR A 615 -4.83 -46.22 -2.15
C TYR A 615 -3.41 -45.71 -2.44
N THR A 616 -3.19 -44.40 -2.25
CA THR A 616 -1.87 -43.77 -2.29
C THR A 616 -1.52 -43.12 -0.96
N GLU A 617 -0.34 -43.44 -0.43
CA GLU A 617 0.21 -42.80 0.77
C GLU A 617 0.68 -41.37 0.52
N ASP A 618 1.12 -41.07 -0.71
CA ASP A 618 1.61 -39.75 -1.11
C ASP A 618 1.45 -39.56 -2.61
N MET A 619 0.41 -38.80 -3.01
CA MET A 619 0.12 -38.49 -4.41
C MET A 619 1.23 -37.65 -5.10
N ASN A 620 2.10 -37.01 -4.32
CA ASN A 620 3.24 -36.23 -4.82
C ASN A 620 4.58 -37.00 -4.71
N GLY A 621 4.52 -38.25 -4.25
CA GLY A 621 5.64 -39.17 -4.06
C GLY A 621 5.77 -40.18 -5.21
N GLU A 622 6.06 -41.43 -4.87
CA GLU A 622 6.32 -42.49 -5.85
C GLU A 622 5.11 -42.85 -6.72
N LYS A 623 3.89 -42.86 -6.15
CA LYS A 623 2.65 -43.32 -6.80
C LYS A 623 1.55 -42.27 -6.66
N GLN A 624 1.14 -41.65 -7.77
CA GLN A 624 0.01 -40.71 -7.78
C GLN A 624 -1.35 -41.40 -7.85
N GLU A 625 -1.46 -42.52 -8.58
CA GLU A 625 -2.72 -43.25 -8.79
C GLU A 625 -3.28 -43.83 -7.48
N GLY A 626 -4.58 -43.64 -7.26
CA GLY A 626 -5.30 -44.10 -6.08
C GLY A 626 -5.97 -42.96 -5.30
N ILE A 627 -6.73 -43.35 -4.29
CA ILE A 627 -7.34 -42.44 -3.31
C ILE A 627 -6.35 -42.18 -2.18
N GLY A 628 -6.25 -40.93 -1.71
CA GLY A 628 -5.31 -40.58 -0.66
C GLY A 628 -5.55 -39.21 -0.03
N TYR A 629 -4.65 -38.86 0.88
CA TYR A 629 -4.60 -37.55 1.50
C TYR A 629 -4.17 -36.49 0.49
N MET A 630 -4.76 -35.30 0.60
CA MET A 630 -4.30 -34.15 -0.15
C MET A 630 -3.43 -33.26 0.74
N ASP A 631 -2.32 -32.81 0.16
CA ASP A 631 -1.44 -31.84 0.79
C ASP A 631 -1.96 -30.42 0.56
N MET A 632 -1.63 -29.53 1.49
CA MET A 632 -2.09 -28.15 1.48
C MET A 632 -0.95 -27.18 1.81
N THR A 633 -0.92 -26.04 1.14
CA THR A 633 -0.06 -24.90 1.50
C THR A 633 -0.69 -24.10 2.65
N ILE A 634 -0.77 -24.73 3.82
CA ILE A 634 -1.23 -24.14 5.08
C ILE A 634 -0.12 -24.35 6.10
N HIS A 635 0.17 -23.35 6.92
CA HIS A 635 1.15 -23.44 7.99
C HIS A 635 0.68 -22.67 9.21
N LYS A 636 0.70 -23.34 10.37
CA LYS A 636 0.21 -22.78 11.66
C LYS A 636 -1.20 -22.19 11.53
N GLY A 637 -2.06 -22.91 10.80
CA GLY A 637 -3.47 -22.59 10.58
C GLY A 637 -3.74 -21.38 9.68
N GLU A 638 -2.73 -20.86 8.99
CA GLU A 638 -2.89 -19.79 8.02
C GLU A 638 -2.51 -20.28 6.62
N ARG A 639 -3.13 -19.69 5.60
CA ARG A 639 -2.70 -19.83 4.21
C ARG A 639 -1.20 -19.50 4.09
N TRP A 640 -0.49 -20.32 3.33
CA TRP A 640 0.94 -20.17 3.06
C TRP A 640 1.19 -19.91 1.56
N SER A 641 0.88 -18.69 1.13
CA SER A 641 1.06 -18.25 -0.27
C SER A 641 2.54 -18.08 -0.66
N SER A 642 2.81 -17.93 -1.96
CA SER A 642 4.15 -17.62 -2.46
C SER A 642 4.66 -16.27 -1.98
N SER A 643 3.79 -15.26 -1.78
CA SER A 643 4.22 -14.00 -1.15
C SER A 643 4.71 -14.24 0.27
N LYS A 644 3.99 -15.02 1.07
CA LYS A 644 4.37 -15.31 2.47
C LYS A 644 5.64 -16.15 2.57
N ALA A 645 5.77 -17.15 1.70
CA ALA A 645 6.91 -18.06 1.66
C ALA A 645 8.18 -17.39 1.09
N TYR A 646 8.07 -16.63 -0.01
CA TYR A 646 9.22 -16.14 -0.76
C TYR A 646 9.43 -14.63 -0.67
N LEU A 647 8.38 -13.82 -0.72
CA LEU A 647 8.51 -12.36 -0.83
C LEU A 647 8.64 -11.69 0.55
N HIS A 648 7.69 -11.91 1.47
CA HIS A 648 7.71 -11.30 2.81
C HIS A 648 9.04 -11.47 3.56
N PRO A 649 9.72 -12.63 3.53
CA PRO A 649 11.01 -12.81 4.22
C PRO A 649 12.15 -11.95 3.67
N ILE A 650 12.07 -11.48 2.42
CA ILE A 650 13.14 -10.80 1.70
C ILE A 650 12.91 -9.30 1.50
N LEU A 651 11.78 -8.74 1.96
CA LEU A 651 11.46 -7.30 1.80
C LEU A 651 12.46 -6.37 2.50
N SER A 652 13.34 -6.92 3.33
CA SER A 652 14.44 -6.20 3.95
C SER A 652 15.75 -6.23 3.13
N ARG A 653 15.77 -6.87 1.96
CA ARG A 653 16.95 -6.92 1.08
C ARG A 653 17.10 -5.57 0.37
N PRO A 654 18.27 -4.91 0.44
CA PRO A 654 18.45 -3.56 -0.12
C PRO A 654 18.45 -3.52 -1.65
N ASN A 655 18.60 -4.66 -2.29
CA ASN A 655 18.61 -4.82 -3.75
C ASN A 655 17.27 -5.30 -4.32
N LEU A 656 16.23 -5.40 -3.48
CA LEU A 656 14.84 -5.62 -3.89
C LEU A 656 14.06 -4.31 -3.77
N ILE A 657 13.35 -3.94 -4.83
CA ILE A 657 12.41 -2.82 -4.85
C ILE A 657 11.06 -3.40 -5.24
N THR A 658 10.02 -3.11 -4.47
CA THR A 658 8.67 -3.61 -4.74
C THR A 658 7.68 -2.47 -4.85
N SER A 659 6.72 -2.60 -5.78
CA SER A 659 5.59 -1.67 -5.88
C SER A 659 4.30 -2.43 -6.15
N SER A 660 3.19 -1.91 -5.61
CA SER A 660 1.85 -2.49 -5.71
C SER A 660 0.86 -1.42 -6.20
N GLY A 661 -0.29 -1.82 -6.71
CA GLY A 661 -1.24 -0.89 -7.32
C GLY A 661 -0.75 -0.27 -8.64
N ILE A 662 0.22 -0.91 -9.31
CA ILE A 662 0.83 -0.42 -10.55
C ILE A 662 0.63 -1.46 -11.65
N MET A 663 -0.06 -1.07 -12.72
CA MET A 663 -0.34 -1.96 -13.84
C MET A 663 0.65 -1.72 -14.98
N CYS A 664 1.47 -2.73 -15.29
CA CYS A 664 2.29 -2.71 -16.49
C CYS A 664 1.40 -2.70 -17.74
N THR A 665 1.70 -1.82 -18.67
CA THR A 665 0.90 -1.62 -19.89
C THR A 665 1.60 -2.06 -21.15
N ARG A 666 2.94 -1.99 -21.19
CA ARG A 666 3.78 -2.51 -22.27
C ARG A 666 5.24 -2.63 -21.85
N VAL A 667 5.96 -3.53 -22.49
CA VAL A 667 7.42 -3.59 -22.52
C VAL A 667 7.93 -2.56 -23.52
N LEU A 668 9.01 -1.87 -23.17
CA LEU A 668 9.67 -0.89 -24.03
C LEU A 668 10.83 -1.56 -24.76
N PHE A 669 10.95 -1.29 -26.07
CA PHE A 669 11.97 -1.87 -26.91
C PHE A 669 12.85 -0.82 -27.58
N ASP A 670 14.14 -1.12 -27.70
CA ASP A 670 15.03 -0.58 -28.73
C ASP A 670 15.27 -1.70 -29.76
N LYS A 671 14.70 -1.56 -30.95
CA LYS A 671 14.53 -2.64 -31.93
C LYS A 671 13.85 -3.86 -31.29
N ASN A 672 14.58 -4.96 -31.10
CA ASN A 672 14.09 -6.19 -30.47
C ASN A 672 14.64 -6.41 -29.05
N LYS A 673 15.37 -5.44 -28.49
CA LYS A 673 15.90 -5.51 -27.13
C LYS A 673 14.96 -4.83 -26.15
N ALA A 674 14.50 -5.57 -25.15
CA ALA A 674 13.72 -5.01 -24.05
C ALA A 674 14.60 -4.10 -23.17
N ILE A 675 14.20 -2.84 -23.03
CA ILE A 675 14.95 -1.80 -22.30
C ILE A 675 14.21 -1.28 -21.07
N GLY A 676 13.00 -1.76 -20.79
CA GLY A 676 12.18 -1.28 -19.69
C GLY A 676 10.71 -1.61 -19.85
N ILE A 677 9.87 -0.96 -19.05
CA ILE A 677 8.42 -1.07 -19.10
C ILE A 677 7.75 0.30 -18.99
N GLU A 678 6.55 0.40 -19.53
CA GLU A 678 5.60 1.47 -19.25
C GLU A 678 4.49 0.93 -18.37
N TYR A 679 4.11 1.70 -17.35
CA TYR A 679 3.06 1.33 -16.42
C TYR A 679 2.11 2.50 -16.17
N ILE A 680 0.94 2.18 -15.63
CA ILE A 680 0.01 3.16 -15.13
C ILE A 680 -0.22 2.99 -13.63
N ARG A 681 -0.41 4.11 -12.94
CA ARG A 681 -0.80 4.15 -11.53
C ARG A 681 -1.91 5.16 -11.33
N LYS A 682 -2.79 4.90 -10.37
CA LYS A 682 -3.88 5.82 -10.05
C LYS A 682 -3.32 7.06 -9.34
N ILE A 683 -3.63 8.26 -9.83
CA ILE A 683 -3.19 9.53 -9.24
C ILE A 683 -4.31 10.29 -8.51
N ASN A 684 -5.57 9.93 -8.74
CA ASN A 684 -6.74 10.54 -8.09
C ASN A 684 -7.47 9.51 -7.21
N PHE A 685 -7.52 9.74 -5.89
CA PHE A 685 -8.15 8.80 -4.95
C PHE A 685 -9.70 8.85 -4.97
N MET A 686 -10.32 9.95 -5.45
CA MET A 686 -11.78 10.15 -5.50
C MET A 686 -12.35 10.33 -6.93
N GLY A 687 -11.62 9.91 -7.97
CA GLY A 687 -12.10 9.91 -9.37
C GLY A 687 -12.74 8.58 -9.79
N THR A 688 -13.65 8.65 -10.76
CA THR A 688 -14.14 7.48 -11.52
C THR A 688 -12.98 6.79 -12.27
N GLU A 689 -13.16 5.56 -12.76
CA GLU A 689 -12.16 4.83 -13.59
C GLU A 689 -11.90 5.46 -14.99
N ASN A 690 -12.06 6.78 -15.10
CA ASN A 690 -11.71 7.52 -16.31
C ASN A 690 -10.19 7.47 -16.54
N ILE A 691 -9.79 7.65 -17.80
CA ILE A 691 -8.40 7.51 -18.21
C ILE A 691 -7.48 8.55 -17.56
N ASP A 692 -8.02 9.73 -17.22
CA ASP A 692 -7.31 10.83 -16.56
C ASP A 692 -7.03 10.58 -15.07
N SER A 693 -7.62 9.53 -14.49
CA SER A 693 -7.34 9.09 -13.11
C SER A 693 -6.00 8.37 -12.98
N TYR A 694 -5.28 8.14 -14.08
CA TYR A 694 -4.03 7.38 -14.11
C TYR A 694 -2.88 8.22 -14.68
N SER A 695 -1.72 8.23 -14.01
CA SER A 695 -0.48 8.65 -14.67
C SER A 695 0.08 7.49 -15.48
N ARG A 696 0.71 7.82 -16.61
CA ARG A 696 1.46 6.88 -17.44
C ARG A 696 2.94 7.22 -17.32
N GLU A 697 3.72 6.26 -16.86
CA GLU A 697 5.13 6.45 -16.51
C GLU A 697 5.97 5.29 -17.05
N LYS A 698 7.30 5.47 -17.05
CA LYS A 698 8.25 4.51 -17.61
C LYS A 698 9.37 4.24 -16.63
N VAL A 699 9.84 3.00 -16.60
CA VAL A 699 11.07 2.62 -15.89
C VAL A 699 11.95 1.77 -16.80
N TYR A 700 13.25 2.07 -16.83
CA TYR A 700 14.21 1.42 -17.71
C TYR A 700 15.00 0.34 -16.96
N CYS A 701 15.34 -0.74 -17.65
CA CYS A 701 16.11 -1.88 -17.13
C CYS A 701 17.49 -1.96 -17.79
N GLN A 702 18.50 -2.43 -17.06
CA GLN A 702 19.83 -2.70 -17.60
C GLN A 702 19.96 -4.12 -18.17
N GLY A 703 19.29 -5.09 -17.55
CA GLY A 703 19.30 -6.49 -17.92
C GLY A 703 17.90 -6.95 -18.33
N ASP A 704 17.38 -7.97 -17.67
CA ASP A 704 16.18 -8.68 -18.11
C ASP A 704 14.87 -8.07 -17.59
N VAL A 705 13.91 -7.88 -18.49
CA VAL A 705 12.49 -7.76 -18.15
C VAL A 705 11.88 -9.17 -18.14
N ILE A 706 11.31 -9.57 -17.01
CA ILE A 706 10.75 -10.91 -16.78
C ILE A 706 9.25 -10.79 -16.55
N LEU A 707 8.46 -11.39 -17.43
CA LEU A 707 7.01 -11.43 -17.29
C LEU A 707 6.58 -12.64 -16.45
N ALA A 708 5.82 -12.37 -15.39
CA ALA A 708 5.25 -13.34 -14.48
C ALA A 708 3.76 -13.04 -14.22
N GLY A 709 3.06 -12.52 -15.24
CA GLY A 709 1.65 -12.13 -15.20
C GLY A 709 0.68 -13.31 -15.23
N GLY A 710 1.17 -14.53 -15.45
CA GLY A 710 0.37 -15.74 -15.56
C GLY A 710 -0.19 -15.96 -16.97
N ALA A 711 -0.90 -17.08 -17.14
CA ALA A 711 -1.37 -17.55 -18.44
C ALA A 711 -2.31 -16.60 -19.19
N ILE A 712 -2.86 -15.57 -18.53
CA ILE A 712 -3.77 -14.60 -19.16
C ILE A 712 -3.06 -13.28 -19.45
N ASN A 713 -2.46 -12.67 -18.42
CA ASN A 713 -1.92 -11.32 -18.55
C ASN A 713 -0.58 -11.27 -19.29
N THR A 714 0.23 -12.34 -19.21
CA THR A 714 1.51 -12.40 -19.92
C THR A 714 1.35 -12.35 -21.45
N PRO A 715 0.57 -13.24 -22.11
CA PRO A 715 0.38 -13.14 -23.56
C PRO A 715 -0.31 -11.83 -23.98
N GLN A 716 -1.23 -11.31 -23.15
CA GLN A 716 -1.82 -9.99 -23.39
C GLN A 716 -0.75 -8.90 -23.41
N LEU A 717 0.12 -8.86 -22.39
CA LEU A 717 1.18 -7.86 -22.29
C LEU A 717 2.19 -7.99 -23.44
N LEU A 718 2.57 -9.21 -23.84
CA LEU A 718 3.42 -9.43 -25.02
C LEU A 718 2.79 -8.81 -26.27
N MET A 719 1.51 -9.12 -26.54
CA MET A 719 0.80 -8.59 -27.71
C MET A 719 0.72 -7.06 -27.65
N LEU A 720 0.38 -6.47 -26.50
CA LEU A 720 0.35 -5.01 -26.31
C LEU A 720 1.72 -4.34 -26.49
N SER A 721 2.80 -5.11 -26.37
CA SER A 721 4.18 -4.65 -26.54
C SER A 721 4.71 -4.89 -27.96
N GLY A 722 3.88 -5.38 -28.89
CA GLY A 722 4.28 -5.65 -30.27
C GLY A 722 4.88 -7.03 -30.50
N VAL A 723 4.79 -7.95 -29.53
CA VAL A 723 5.30 -9.34 -29.64
C VAL A 723 4.12 -10.30 -29.69
N GLY A 724 3.86 -10.89 -30.86
CA GLY A 724 2.70 -11.77 -31.05
C GLY A 724 2.32 -11.95 -32.52
N PRO A 725 1.13 -12.47 -32.82
CA PRO A 725 0.72 -12.76 -34.20
C PRO A 725 0.60 -11.48 -35.03
N SER A 726 1.43 -11.32 -36.07
CA SER A 726 1.59 -10.03 -36.76
C SER A 726 0.30 -9.44 -37.35
N GLU A 727 -0.57 -10.29 -37.91
CA GLU A 727 -1.85 -9.83 -38.47
C GLU A 727 -2.80 -9.30 -37.39
N HIS A 728 -2.86 -9.98 -36.23
CA HIS A 728 -3.67 -9.56 -35.09
C HIS A 728 -3.17 -8.25 -34.49
N LEU A 729 -1.85 -8.06 -34.43
CA LEU A 729 -1.26 -6.81 -33.94
C LEU A 729 -1.55 -5.64 -34.89
N ARG A 730 -1.45 -5.86 -36.21
CA ARG A 730 -1.81 -4.88 -37.23
C ARG A 730 -3.27 -4.44 -37.13
N SER A 731 -4.20 -5.38 -36.92
CA SER A 731 -5.63 -5.05 -36.78
C SER A 731 -5.97 -4.18 -35.55
N HIS A 732 -5.07 -4.13 -34.56
CA HIS A 732 -5.18 -3.26 -33.38
C HIS A 732 -4.29 -2.01 -33.46
N GLU A 733 -3.63 -1.77 -34.59
CA GLU A 733 -2.70 -0.65 -34.79
C GLU A 733 -1.49 -0.68 -33.82
N ILE A 734 -1.06 -1.88 -33.43
CA ILE A 734 0.09 -2.06 -32.54
C ILE A 734 1.34 -2.29 -33.40
N PRO A 735 2.41 -1.48 -33.24
CA PRO A 735 3.65 -1.68 -33.96
C PRO A 735 4.25 -3.06 -33.70
N LEU A 736 4.58 -3.78 -34.76
CA LEU A 736 5.20 -5.10 -34.67
C LEU A 736 6.67 -4.98 -34.25
N VAL A 737 7.06 -5.72 -33.20
CA VAL A 737 8.44 -5.90 -32.75
C VAL A 737 8.95 -7.27 -33.19
N VAL A 738 8.21 -8.34 -32.87
CA VAL A 738 8.48 -9.72 -33.31
C VAL A 738 7.18 -10.42 -33.66
N ASP A 739 7.13 -11.07 -34.81
CA ASP A 739 6.03 -11.97 -35.17
C ASP A 739 6.20 -13.32 -34.46
N LEU A 740 5.36 -13.58 -33.48
CA LEU A 740 5.31 -14.85 -32.74
C LEU A 740 3.86 -15.37 -32.72
N PRO A 741 3.45 -16.20 -33.70
CA PRO A 741 2.06 -16.67 -33.82
C PRO A 741 1.63 -17.56 -32.65
N GLY A 742 2.57 -18.11 -31.88
CA GLY A 742 2.31 -18.90 -30.68
C GLY A 742 1.77 -18.10 -29.49
N VAL A 743 2.00 -16.78 -29.42
CA VAL A 743 1.56 -15.96 -28.29
C VAL A 743 0.04 -15.96 -28.18
N GLY A 744 -0.47 -16.38 -27.02
CA GLY A 744 -1.89 -16.50 -26.74
C GLY A 744 -2.53 -17.79 -27.28
N LYS A 745 -1.82 -18.64 -28.02
CA LYS A 745 -2.36 -19.94 -28.50
C LYS A 745 -2.12 -21.05 -27.51
N ASN A 746 -2.67 -22.24 -27.76
CA ASN A 746 -2.47 -23.43 -26.92
C ASN A 746 -2.97 -23.22 -25.47
N LEU A 747 -3.99 -22.38 -25.26
CA LEU A 747 -4.60 -22.19 -23.92
C LEU A 747 -5.19 -23.52 -23.46
N GLN A 748 -4.71 -24.02 -22.33
CA GLN A 748 -5.20 -25.25 -21.71
C GLN A 748 -5.66 -24.95 -20.29
N ASP A 749 -6.70 -25.62 -19.84
CA ASP A 749 -7.28 -25.49 -18.51
C ASP A 749 -7.89 -26.84 -18.09
N HIS A 750 -8.05 -27.04 -16.78
CA HIS A 750 -8.76 -28.19 -16.25
C HIS A 750 -10.24 -27.83 -16.09
N LEU A 751 -11.11 -28.62 -16.72
CA LEU A 751 -12.54 -28.54 -16.54
C LEU A 751 -12.98 -29.64 -15.58
N GLU A 752 -13.96 -29.36 -14.72
CA GLU A 752 -14.49 -30.27 -13.71
C GLU A 752 -16.01 -30.20 -13.63
N ILE A 753 -16.59 -31.18 -12.94
CA ILE A 753 -18.00 -31.23 -12.55
C ILE A 753 -18.11 -31.63 -11.08
N TYR A 754 -19.29 -31.37 -10.49
CA TYR A 754 -19.58 -31.74 -9.11
C TYR A 754 -20.57 -32.90 -9.08
N VAL A 755 -20.09 -34.07 -8.65
CA VAL A 755 -20.95 -35.20 -8.31
C VAL A 755 -21.28 -35.09 -6.83
N GLN A 756 -22.57 -34.92 -6.51
CA GLN A 756 -23.05 -34.53 -5.19
C GLN A 756 -23.99 -35.59 -4.64
N GLN A 757 -23.81 -35.92 -3.36
CA GLN A 757 -24.65 -36.86 -2.63
C GLN A 757 -25.24 -36.18 -1.39
N GLU A 758 -26.51 -36.45 -1.09
CA GLU A 758 -27.09 -36.09 0.20
C GLU A 758 -26.41 -36.90 1.31
N CYS A 759 -26.20 -36.27 2.46
CA CYS A 759 -25.68 -36.92 3.64
C CYS A 759 -26.81 -37.09 4.66
N THR A 760 -27.09 -38.34 5.03
CA THR A 760 -28.14 -38.67 6.02
C THR A 760 -27.76 -38.23 7.44
N GLN A 761 -26.47 -38.03 7.71
CA GLN A 761 -25.96 -37.64 9.02
C GLN A 761 -25.54 -36.16 9.08
N PRO A 762 -25.69 -35.49 10.23
CA PRO A 762 -25.33 -34.09 10.40
C PRO A 762 -23.82 -33.85 10.62
N VAL A 763 -22.97 -34.56 9.87
CA VAL A 763 -21.50 -34.54 10.01
C VAL A 763 -20.79 -33.60 9.02
N THR A 764 -21.55 -33.00 8.09
CA THR A 764 -21.02 -32.11 7.04
C THR A 764 -20.77 -30.69 7.55
N LEU A 765 -20.20 -29.83 6.70
CA LEU A 765 -19.96 -28.42 7.04
C LEU A 765 -21.25 -27.58 7.08
N TYR A 766 -22.39 -28.10 6.60
CA TYR A 766 -23.63 -27.33 6.40
C TYR A 766 -24.09 -26.56 7.66
N ASN A 767 -24.13 -27.20 8.83
CA ASN A 767 -24.53 -26.55 10.08
C ASN A 767 -23.42 -25.68 10.70
N LYS A 768 -22.17 -25.86 10.25
CA LYS A 768 -20.98 -25.23 10.85
C LYS A 768 -20.59 -23.94 10.14
N SER A 769 -20.87 -23.82 8.84
CA SER A 769 -20.46 -22.70 8.00
C SER A 769 -21.62 -21.98 7.30
N SER A 770 -22.86 -22.14 7.78
CA SER A 770 -24.04 -21.46 7.24
C SER A 770 -24.43 -20.24 8.08
N TRP A 771 -24.84 -19.15 7.42
CA TRP A 771 -25.46 -17.97 8.06
C TRP A 771 -26.74 -18.30 8.83
N LYS A 772 -27.34 -19.48 8.61
CA LYS A 772 -28.44 -20.00 9.45
C LYS A 772 -27.99 -20.25 10.90
N PHE A 773 -26.71 -20.50 11.14
CA PHE A 773 -26.13 -20.79 12.45
C PHE A 773 -24.94 -19.85 12.74
N PRO A 774 -25.18 -18.53 12.87
CA PRO A 774 -24.10 -17.54 12.95
C PRO A 774 -23.20 -17.72 14.18
N HIS A 775 -23.72 -18.31 15.27
CA HIS A 775 -22.95 -18.65 16.46
C HIS A 775 -21.81 -19.64 16.17
N ASN A 776 -21.98 -20.58 15.24
CA ASN A 776 -20.93 -21.51 14.83
C ASN A 776 -19.83 -20.78 14.05
N MET A 777 -20.21 -19.87 13.15
CA MET A 777 -19.25 -19.04 12.42
C MET A 777 -18.46 -18.11 13.35
N ILE A 778 -19.12 -17.49 14.33
CA ILE A 778 -18.46 -16.67 15.34
C ILE A 778 -17.48 -17.51 16.17
N LYS A 779 -17.87 -18.72 16.59
CA LYS A 779 -16.99 -19.64 17.33
C LYS A 779 -15.76 -20.04 16.51
N ILE A 780 -15.96 -20.40 15.25
CA ILE A 780 -14.87 -20.74 14.31
C ILE A 780 -13.93 -19.55 14.13
N GLY A 781 -14.49 -18.35 13.91
CA GLY A 781 -13.73 -17.12 13.79
C GLY A 781 -12.92 -16.84 15.05
N LEU A 782 -13.54 -16.91 16.23
CA LEU A 782 -12.89 -16.66 17.52
C LEU A 782 -11.76 -17.67 17.79
N GLU A 783 -11.98 -18.96 17.52
CA GLU A 783 -10.95 -19.98 17.66
C GLU A 783 -9.76 -19.69 16.73
N TRP A 784 -10.01 -19.35 15.47
CA TRP A 784 -8.95 -19.00 14.55
C TRP A 784 -8.23 -17.71 14.96
N PHE A 785 -8.96 -16.66 15.34
CA PHE A 785 -8.39 -15.36 15.74
C PHE A 785 -7.49 -15.47 16.99
N THR A 786 -7.81 -16.39 17.90
CA THR A 786 -7.08 -16.58 19.17
C THR A 786 -5.99 -17.65 19.10
N ARG A 787 -6.23 -18.77 18.41
CA ARG A 787 -5.36 -19.96 18.43
C ARG A 787 -4.85 -20.39 17.06
N ARG A 788 -5.43 -19.88 15.97
CA ARG A 788 -5.16 -20.35 14.59
C ARG A 788 -5.39 -21.85 14.42
N THR A 789 -6.44 -22.37 15.06
CA THR A 789 -6.85 -23.78 14.99
C THR A 789 -8.31 -23.92 14.55
N GLY A 790 -8.79 -25.16 14.47
CA GLY A 790 -10.18 -25.47 14.19
C GLY A 790 -10.53 -25.37 12.70
N LEU A 791 -11.83 -25.34 12.41
CA LEU A 791 -12.34 -25.39 11.02
C LEU A 791 -11.88 -24.19 10.18
N GLY A 792 -11.62 -23.03 10.80
CA GLY A 792 -11.11 -21.86 10.10
C GLY A 792 -9.70 -22.07 9.51
N ALA A 793 -8.94 -23.02 10.07
CA ALA A 793 -7.56 -23.32 9.73
C ALA A 793 -7.38 -24.38 8.61
N SER A 794 -8.47 -24.81 7.96
CA SER A 794 -8.44 -25.76 6.84
C SER A 794 -9.20 -25.23 5.62
N SER A 795 -8.81 -25.67 4.42
CA SER A 795 -9.60 -25.46 3.20
C SER A 795 -10.72 -26.51 3.05
N HIS A 796 -10.69 -27.55 3.88
CA HIS A 796 -11.57 -28.73 3.85
C HIS A 796 -11.42 -29.66 2.64
N LEU A 797 -10.48 -29.38 1.73
CA LEU A 797 -10.09 -30.28 0.64
C LEU A 797 -8.92 -31.15 1.10
N GLU A 798 -9.17 -32.03 2.07
CA GLU A 798 -8.13 -32.77 2.81
C GLU A 798 -7.84 -34.16 2.22
N THR A 799 -8.72 -34.67 1.36
CA THR A 799 -8.56 -35.97 0.68
C THR A 799 -9.02 -35.86 -0.77
N GLY A 800 -8.54 -36.78 -1.60
CA GLY A 800 -8.86 -36.79 -3.02
C GLY A 800 -8.38 -38.08 -3.66
N GLY A 801 -8.02 -38.03 -4.93
CA GLY A 801 -7.40 -39.16 -5.60
C GLY A 801 -7.14 -38.89 -7.08
N PHE A 802 -6.46 -39.83 -7.71
CA PHE A 802 -6.22 -39.83 -9.15
C PHE A 802 -6.55 -41.18 -9.74
N ALA A 803 -7.18 -41.17 -10.91
CA ALA A 803 -7.50 -42.38 -11.65
C ALA A 803 -7.13 -42.25 -13.12
N ARG A 804 -6.99 -43.40 -13.77
CA ARG A 804 -6.93 -43.49 -15.23
C ARG A 804 -8.35 -43.57 -15.79
N SER A 805 -8.61 -42.82 -16.85
CA SER A 805 -9.87 -42.83 -17.59
C SER A 805 -10.12 -44.20 -18.24
N ASN A 806 -9.05 -44.89 -18.64
CA ASN A 806 -9.08 -46.24 -19.21
C ASN A 806 -7.71 -46.93 -19.10
N ASP A 807 -7.62 -48.19 -19.49
CA ASP A 807 -6.37 -48.96 -19.37
C ASP A 807 -5.29 -48.60 -20.39
N THR A 808 -5.63 -47.83 -21.44
CA THR A 808 -4.69 -47.43 -22.50
C THR A 808 -3.89 -46.18 -22.15
N VAL A 809 -4.38 -45.34 -21.22
CA VAL A 809 -3.61 -44.19 -20.74
C VAL A 809 -2.49 -44.63 -19.81
N SER A 810 -1.31 -44.07 -20.03
CA SER A 810 -0.07 -44.51 -19.36
C SER A 810 0.02 -44.15 -17.88
N HIS A 811 -0.77 -43.17 -17.43
CA HIS A 811 -0.78 -42.66 -16.06
C HIS A 811 -2.09 -41.89 -15.80
N PRO A 812 -2.47 -41.62 -14.53
CA PRO A 812 -3.75 -41.00 -14.20
C PRO A 812 -4.00 -39.66 -14.89
N ASP A 813 -5.18 -39.50 -15.49
CA ASP A 813 -5.72 -38.28 -16.13
C ASP A 813 -7.00 -37.78 -15.46
N ILE A 814 -7.58 -38.48 -14.49
CA ILE A 814 -8.73 -38.01 -13.73
C ILE A 814 -8.27 -37.59 -12.34
N GLN A 815 -8.68 -36.41 -11.90
CA GLN A 815 -8.45 -35.93 -10.53
C GLN A 815 -9.76 -35.86 -9.76
N PHE A 816 -9.72 -36.25 -8.48
CA PHE A 816 -10.81 -36.08 -7.51
C PHE A 816 -10.37 -35.16 -6.38
N HIS A 817 -11.19 -34.15 -6.07
CA HIS A 817 -11.12 -33.43 -4.79
C HIS A 817 -12.38 -33.71 -3.98
N PHE A 818 -12.23 -34.36 -2.83
CA PHE A 818 -13.36 -34.71 -1.98
C PHE A 818 -13.66 -33.58 -0.98
N LEU A 819 -14.94 -33.21 -0.86
CA LEU A 819 -15.39 -32.16 0.05
C LEU A 819 -16.62 -32.61 0.85
N PRO A 820 -16.60 -32.50 2.20
CA PRO A 820 -17.76 -32.77 3.06
C PRO A 820 -18.75 -31.59 3.10
N SER A 821 -19.07 -31.06 1.92
CA SER A 821 -20.05 -29.99 1.66
C SER A 821 -20.45 -30.03 0.17
N THR A 822 -21.57 -29.42 -0.18
CA THR A 822 -21.90 -29.11 -1.58
C THR A 822 -21.42 -27.72 -1.98
N VAL A 823 -21.10 -27.54 -3.25
CA VAL A 823 -20.76 -26.24 -3.87
C VAL A 823 -21.74 -25.98 -5.00
N HIS A 824 -22.34 -24.79 -5.01
CA HIS A 824 -23.25 -24.36 -6.05
C HIS A 824 -22.79 -23.00 -6.58
N ASP A 825 -22.81 -22.84 -7.91
CA ASP A 825 -22.46 -21.58 -8.59
C ASP A 825 -21.08 -21.04 -8.18
N ASP A 826 -20.03 -21.86 -8.29
CA ASP A 826 -18.66 -21.55 -7.84
C ASP A 826 -18.56 -21.14 -6.35
N GLY A 827 -19.51 -21.60 -5.52
CA GLY A 827 -19.58 -21.29 -4.08
C GLY A 827 -20.34 -20.01 -3.75
N ARG A 828 -20.97 -19.36 -4.75
CA ARG A 828 -21.80 -18.17 -4.56
C ARG A 828 -23.18 -18.48 -3.99
N VAL A 829 -23.64 -19.73 -4.11
CA VAL A 829 -24.94 -20.18 -3.59
C VAL A 829 -24.76 -21.23 -2.50
N ASN A 830 -25.46 -21.05 -1.37
CA ASN A 830 -25.42 -22.00 -0.26
C ASN A 830 -26.20 -23.28 -0.58
N GLY A 831 -25.68 -24.42 -0.13
CA GLY A 831 -26.42 -25.68 -0.12
C GLY A 831 -27.69 -25.60 0.73
N THR A 832 -28.64 -26.49 0.48
CA THR A 832 -29.94 -26.54 1.16
C THR A 832 -30.05 -27.67 2.18
N CYS A 833 -29.12 -28.63 2.16
CA CYS A 833 -29.13 -29.82 3.01
C CYS A 833 -27.70 -30.25 3.39
N HIS A 834 -27.59 -31.25 4.26
CA HIS A 834 -26.33 -31.94 4.47
C HIS A 834 -25.97 -32.73 3.21
N GLY A 835 -24.77 -32.52 2.68
CA GLY A 835 -24.27 -33.26 1.53
C GLY A 835 -22.74 -33.23 1.46
N TYR A 836 -22.22 -34.08 0.60
CA TYR A 836 -20.80 -34.16 0.25
C TYR A 836 -20.66 -34.34 -1.26
N GLN A 837 -19.46 -34.09 -1.78
CA GLN A 837 -19.23 -34.15 -3.21
C GLN A 837 -17.79 -34.51 -3.54
N VAL A 838 -17.58 -34.86 -4.81
CA VAL A 838 -16.27 -34.82 -5.45
C VAL A 838 -16.29 -33.80 -6.58
N HIS A 839 -15.27 -32.95 -6.60
CA HIS A 839 -14.88 -32.23 -7.81
C HIS A 839 -14.08 -33.21 -8.66
N VAL A 840 -14.56 -33.48 -9.86
CA VAL A 840 -13.95 -34.48 -10.74
C VAL A 840 -13.86 -33.98 -12.17
N GLY A 841 -12.73 -34.23 -12.81
CA GLY A 841 -12.54 -33.87 -14.20
C GLY A 841 -11.28 -34.50 -14.80
N PRO A 842 -11.20 -34.54 -16.14
CA PRO A 842 -9.98 -34.88 -16.84
C PRO A 842 -8.95 -33.75 -16.75
N MET A 843 -7.68 -34.14 -16.63
CA MET A 843 -6.54 -33.24 -16.47
C MET A 843 -5.74 -33.05 -17.76
N ARG A 844 -6.04 -33.82 -18.80
CA ARG A 844 -5.29 -33.77 -20.08
C ARG A 844 -6.22 -33.71 -21.28
N SER A 845 -7.28 -32.88 -21.16
CA SER A 845 -8.22 -32.60 -22.25
C SER A 845 -7.49 -32.20 -23.53
N GLN A 846 -7.98 -32.73 -24.66
CA GLN A 846 -7.40 -32.43 -25.97
C GLN A 846 -7.83 -31.06 -26.50
N SER A 847 -8.96 -30.54 -25.99
CA SER A 847 -9.44 -29.20 -26.33
C SER A 847 -8.42 -28.13 -25.97
N LYS A 848 -8.05 -27.33 -26.99
CA LYS A 848 -7.11 -26.23 -26.86
C LYS A 848 -7.77 -24.93 -27.31
N GLY A 849 -7.58 -23.91 -26.50
CA GLY A 849 -8.11 -22.58 -26.70
C GLY A 849 -7.09 -21.56 -27.17
N TYR A 850 -7.50 -20.30 -27.09
CA TYR A 850 -6.66 -19.15 -27.34
C TYR A 850 -7.05 -17.92 -26.51
N LEU A 851 -6.12 -16.96 -26.47
CA LEU A 851 -6.25 -15.60 -26.00
C LEU A 851 -5.94 -14.63 -27.14
N MET A 852 -6.76 -13.59 -27.29
CA MET A 852 -6.51 -12.50 -28.23
C MET A 852 -6.80 -11.16 -27.55
N LEU A 853 -6.17 -10.09 -28.03
CA LEU A 853 -6.56 -8.76 -27.58
C LEU A 853 -8.01 -8.47 -28.00
N GLN A 854 -8.79 -7.92 -27.06
CA GLN A 854 -10.08 -7.31 -27.39
C GLN A 854 -9.89 -5.83 -27.78
N SER A 855 -8.91 -5.17 -27.15
CA SER A 855 -8.65 -3.74 -27.27
C SER A 855 -7.17 -3.46 -27.08
N LYS A 856 -6.72 -2.29 -27.57
CA LYS A 856 -5.39 -1.72 -27.28
C LYS A 856 -5.31 -1.04 -25.90
N ASP A 857 -6.45 -0.91 -25.20
CA ASP A 857 -6.47 -0.47 -23.80
C ASP A 857 -6.04 -1.62 -22.89
N PRO A 858 -4.89 -1.51 -22.19
CA PRO A 858 -4.34 -2.58 -21.35
C PRO A 858 -5.23 -2.94 -20.16
N ARG A 859 -6.20 -2.09 -19.80
CA ARG A 859 -7.14 -2.32 -18.68
C ARG A 859 -8.30 -3.24 -19.07
N ARG A 860 -8.52 -3.46 -20.37
CA ARG A 860 -9.59 -4.33 -20.86
C ARG A 860 -9.12 -5.76 -20.88
N ALA A 861 -9.94 -6.67 -20.38
CA ALA A 861 -9.66 -8.10 -20.42
C ALA A 861 -9.46 -8.56 -21.87
N PRO A 862 -8.58 -9.56 -22.11
CA PRO A 862 -8.46 -10.16 -23.44
C PRO A 862 -9.71 -11.00 -23.76
N ILE A 863 -9.87 -11.34 -25.04
CA ILE A 863 -10.80 -12.38 -25.46
C ILE A 863 -10.24 -13.72 -24.96
N ILE A 864 -10.96 -14.38 -24.06
CA ILE A 864 -10.58 -15.67 -23.48
C ILE A 864 -11.48 -16.76 -24.07
N ASN A 865 -10.92 -17.66 -24.86
CA ASN A 865 -11.67 -18.79 -25.39
C ASN A 865 -10.93 -20.11 -25.12
N PRO A 866 -11.26 -20.84 -24.04
CA PRO A 866 -10.68 -22.14 -23.75
C PRO A 866 -11.07 -23.24 -24.74
N ASN A 867 -12.15 -23.01 -25.51
CA ASN A 867 -12.69 -23.94 -26.48
C ASN A 867 -13.08 -25.29 -25.86
N TYR A 868 -13.75 -25.25 -24.69
CA TYR A 868 -14.07 -26.46 -23.94
C TYR A 868 -14.94 -27.45 -24.72
N MET A 869 -14.71 -28.74 -24.49
CA MET A 869 -15.48 -29.86 -25.05
C MET A 869 -15.56 -29.84 -26.59
N ASN A 870 -14.50 -29.36 -27.24
CA ASN A 870 -14.39 -29.33 -28.70
C ASN A 870 -14.01 -30.69 -29.28
N GLU A 871 -13.30 -31.52 -28.52
CA GLU A 871 -12.86 -32.84 -28.94
C GLU A 871 -13.76 -33.94 -28.37
N ASP A 872 -13.97 -35.01 -29.15
CA ASP A 872 -14.86 -36.12 -28.77
C ASP A 872 -14.38 -36.88 -27.52
N ASP A 873 -13.07 -36.94 -27.30
CA ASP A 873 -12.50 -37.64 -26.15
C ASP A 873 -12.84 -36.95 -24.83
N ASP A 874 -13.01 -35.63 -24.81
CA ASP A 874 -13.41 -34.90 -23.60
C ASP A 874 -14.76 -35.41 -23.07
N TRP A 875 -15.72 -35.67 -23.96
CA TRP A 875 -17.05 -36.19 -23.59
C TRP A 875 -16.96 -37.59 -22.98
N LYS A 876 -16.13 -38.46 -23.57
CA LYS A 876 -15.92 -39.83 -23.08
C LYS A 876 -15.28 -39.82 -21.69
N GLU A 877 -14.28 -38.97 -21.48
CA GLU A 877 -13.60 -38.82 -20.19
C GLU A 877 -14.55 -38.29 -19.11
N PHE A 878 -15.37 -37.28 -19.41
CA PHE A 878 -16.35 -36.77 -18.44
C PHE A 878 -17.44 -37.80 -18.08
N ARG A 879 -17.92 -38.59 -19.03
CA ARG A 879 -18.82 -39.72 -18.74
C ARG A 879 -18.16 -40.72 -17.79
N ARG A 880 -16.87 -41.02 -18.01
CA ARG A 880 -16.10 -41.89 -17.12
C ARG A 880 -15.95 -41.30 -15.73
N CYS A 881 -15.64 -40.00 -15.61
CA CYS A 881 -15.57 -39.29 -14.33
C CYS A 881 -16.85 -39.49 -13.51
N ILE A 882 -18.02 -39.23 -14.09
CA ILE A 882 -19.32 -39.37 -13.40
C ILE A 882 -19.57 -40.81 -12.96
N ARG A 883 -19.37 -41.78 -13.87
CA ARG A 883 -19.59 -43.20 -13.58
C ARG A 883 -18.68 -43.69 -12.47
N LEU A 884 -17.40 -43.31 -12.52
CA LEU A 884 -16.44 -43.68 -11.50
C LEU A 884 -16.76 -43.00 -10.15
N SER A 885 -17.15 -41.73 -10.13
CA SER A 885 -17.60 -41.08 -8.90
C SER A 885 -18.80 -41.79 -8.25
N ARG A 886 -19.80 -42.20 -9.06
CA ARG A 886 -20.95 -42.99 -8.58
C ARG A 886 -20.53 -44.33 -8.00
N GLU A 887 -19.62 -45.03 -8.68
CA GLU A 887 -19.03 -46.30 -8.21
C GLU A 887 -18.32 -46.12 -6.86
N LEU A 888 -17.51 -45.07 -6.71
CA LEU A 888 -16.79 -44.78 -5.46
C LEU A 888 -17.76 -44.42 -4.32
N PHE A 889 -18.78 -43.60 -4.55
CA PHE A 889 -19.80 -43.28 -3.53
C PHE A 889 -20.72 -44.46 -3.20
N ALA A 890 -20.91 -45.41 -4.12
CA ALA A 890 -21.65 -46.65 -3.87
C ALA A 890 -20.89 -47.65 -2.97
N SER A 891 -19.63 -47.38 -2.63
CA SER A 891 -18.82 -48.24 -1.76
C SER A 891 -19.41 -48.36 -0.34
N LYS A 892 -19.18 -49.52 0.28
CA LYS A 892 -19.68 -49.83 1.64
C LYS A 892 -19.29 -48.81 2.70
N SER A 893 -18.12 -48.17 2.55
CA SER A 893 -17.63 -47.13 3.47
C SER A 893 -18.56 -45.91 3.56
N PHE A 894 -19.43 -45.70 2.57
CA PHE A 894 -20.40 -44.62 2.54
C PHE A 894 -21.82 -45.04 2.95
N ASP A 895 -22.10 -46.32 3.20
CA ASP A 895 -23.47 -46.82 3.46
C ASP A 895 -24.15 -46.12 4.65
N GLU A 896 -23.37 -45.76 5.68
CA GLU A 896 -23.87 -45.04 6.86
C GLU A 896 -24.25 -43.58 6.55
N PHE A 897 -23.63 -42.97 5.53
CA PHE A 897 -23.74 -41.54 5.22
C PHE A 897 -24.57 -41.24 3.97
N ARG A 898 -24.68 -42.19 3.03
CA ARG A 898 -25.21 -41.97 1.67
C ARG A 898 -26.73 -41.83 1.67
N GLY A 899 -27.21 -40.63 1.37
CA GLY A 899 -28.59 -40.35 1.00
C GLY A 899 -28.82 -40.48 -0.51
N LYS A 900 -29.76 -39.73 -1.08
CA LYS A 900 -30.01 -39.70 -2.54
C LYS A 900 -28.90 -38.97 -3.31
N GLU A 901 -28.74 -39.28 -4.60
CA GLU A 901 -27.87 -38.50 -5.48
C GLU A 901 -28.51 -37.12 -5.71
N LEU A 902 -27.74 -36.05 -5.51
CA LEU A 902 -28.20 -34.67 -5.70
C LEU A 902 -27.86 -34.14 -7.10
N ALA A 903 -26.69 -34.48 -7.61
CA ALA A 903 -26.21 -34.12 -8.94
C ALA A 903 -25.22 -35.19 -9.42
N PRO A 904 -25.31 -35.71 -10.65
CA PRO A 904 -26.25 -35.36 -11.72
C PRO A 904 -27.73 -35.64 -11.46
N GLY A 905 -28.04 -36.56 -10.53
CA GLY A 905 -29.39 -37.04 -10.26
C GLY A 905 -29.61 -38.43 -10.85
N GLU A 906 -30.50 -39.19 -10.20
CA GLU A 906 -30.76 -40.60 -10.52
C GLU A 906 -31.32 -40.79 -11.94
N GLU A 907 -31.93 -39.75 -12.53
CA GLU A 907 -32.46 -39.74 -13.89
C GLU A 907 -31.37 -39.72 -14.97
N ALA A 908 -30.18 -39.19 -14.67
CA ALA A 908 -29.11 -39.04 -15.65
C ALA A 908 -28.30 -40.34 -15.81
N GLN A 909 -28.83 -41.29 -16.58
CA GLN A 909 -28.23 -42.63 -16.75
C GLN A 909 -27.56 -42.83 -18.11
N SER A 910 -28.19 -42.35 -19.19
CA SER A 910 -27.65 -42.53 -20.53
C SER A 910 -26.47 -41.58 -20.79
N ASP A 911 -25.65 -41.91 -21.79
CA ASP A 911 -24.58 -41.02 -22.26
C ASP A 911 -25.10 -39.63 -22.62
N ALA A 912 -26.29 -39.55 -23.23
CA ALA A 912 -26.91 -38.29 -23.62
C ALA A 912 -27.36 -37.46 -22.41
N ASP A 913 -27.90 -38.09 -21.37
CA ASP A 913 -28.30 -37.40 -20.14
C ASP A 913 -27.08 -36.87 -19.38
N ILE A 914 -26.01 -37.67 -19.33
CA ILE A 914 -24.74 -37.27 -18.74
C ILE A 914 -24.14 -36.09 -19.51
N ASP A 915 -24.09 -36.13 -20.84
CA ASP A 915 -23.59 -35.02 -21.65
C ASP A 915 -24.39 -33.74 -21.43
N LYS A 916 -25.72 -33.87 -21.31
CA LYS A 916 -26.60 -32.74 -20.99
C LYS A 916 -26.23 -32.13 -19.64
N PHE A 917 -26.01 -32.96 -18.62
CA PHE A 917 -25.55 -32.49 -17.32
C PHE A 917 -24.19 -31.77 -17.42
N VAL A 918 -23.21 -32.35 -18.12
CA VAL A 918 -21.88 -31.73 -18.33
C VAL A 918 -22.02 -30.37 -19.02
N LYS A 919 -22.87 -30.27 -20.06
CA LYS A 919 -23.16 -29.00 -20.76
C LYS A 919 -23.65 -27.91 -19.82
N GLU A 920 -24.53 -28.27 -18.89
CA GLU A 920 -25.20 -27.35 -17.97
C GLU A 920 -24.36 -27.02 -16.73
N LYS A 921 -23.50 -27.95 -16.27
CA LYS A 921 -22.90 -27.90 -14.92
C LYS A 921 -21.38 -27.95 -14.87
N ALA A 922 -20.68 -28.21 -15.98
CA ALA A 922 -19.22 -28.13 -15.96
C ALA A 922 -18.74 -26.75 -15.48
N ALA A 923 -17.62 -26.73 -14.77
CA ALA A 923 -16.96 -25.56 -14.21
C ALA A 923 -15.45 -25.65 -14.45
N SER A 924 -14.76 -24.52 -14.45
CA SER A 924 -13.30 -24.51 -14.53
C SER A 924 -12.72 -24.80 -13.15
N ALA A 925 -11.67 -25.62 -13.08
CA ALA A 925 -10.84 -25.79 -11.88
C ALA A 925 -9.81 -24.64 -11.72
N TYR A 926 -9.87 -23.64 -12.61
CA TYR A 926 -9.08 -22.42 -12.63
C TYR A 926 -7.57 -22.65 -12.76
N HIS A 927 -7.20 -23.49 -13.73
CA HIS A 927 -5.84 -23.87 -14.08
C HIS A 927 -5.43 -23.45 -15.52
N PRO A 928 -5.70 -22.21 -15.97
CA PRO A 928 -5.26 -21.77 -17.29
C PRO A 928 -3.72 -21.76 -17.40
N SER A 929 -3.22 -22.24 -18.53
CA SER A 929 -1.78 -22.45 -18.80
C SER A 929 -1.46 -22.44 -20.30
N CYS A 930 -0.17 -22.59 -20.61
CA CYS A 930 0.36 -22.95 -21.93
C CYS A 930 0.31 -21.90 -23.05
N THR A 931 -0.12 -20.67 -22.73
CA THR A 931 -0.37 -19.58 -23.68
C THR A 931 0.88 -18.90 -24.27
N CYS A 932 2.05 -19.19 -23.72
CA CYS A 932 3.36 -18.74 -24.21
C CYS A 932 4.33 -19.92 -24.18
N LYS A 933 3.92 -21.07 -24.74
CA LYS A 933 4.62 -22.34 -24.56
C LYS A 933 6.12 -22.26 -24.84
N MET A 934 6.91 -22.93 -24.01
CA MET A 934 8.32 -23.17 -24.30
C MET A 934 8.49 -24.34 -25.29
N GLY A 935 9.55 -24.30 -26.08
CA GLY A 935 9.83 -25.34 -27.08
C GLY A 935 11.15 -25.07 -27.81
N LYS A 936 11.47 -25.91 -28.79
CA LYS A 936 12.67 -25.74 -29.61
C LYS A 936 12.56 -24.53 -30.53
N SER A 937 13.69 -24.02 -31.00
CA SER A 937 13.73 -22.85 -31.88
C SER A 937 13.13 -23.06 -33.26
N ASP A 938 12.99 -24.32 -33.70
CA ASP A 938 12.38 -24.72 -34.96
C ASP A 938 10.87 -25.00 -34.85
N ASP A 939 10.31 -25.01 -33.63
CA ASP A 939 8.88 -25.07 -33.42
C ASP A 939 8.27 -23.68 -33.63
N SER A 940 7.54 -23.52 -34.73
CA SER A 940 6.91 -22.25 -35.12
C SER A 940 5.88 -21.72 -34.11
N MET A 941 5.42 -22.56 -33.17
CA MET A 941 4.48 -22.20 -32.12
C MET A 941 5.16 -21.97 -30.77
N ALA A 942 6.48 -22.20 -30.66
CA ALA A 942 7.23 -21.92 -29.43
C ALA A 942 7.41 -20.41 -29.24
N VAL A 943 7.16 -19.94 -28.02
CA VAL A 943 7.31 -18.53 -27.64
C VAL A 943 8.58 -18.35 -26.80
N VAL A 944 8.90 -19.33 -25.96
CA VAL A 944 9.97 -19.25 -24.96
C VAL A 944 11.02 -20.32 -25.21
N ASN A 945 12.29 -19.94 -25.11
CA ASN A 945 13.41 -20.87 -25.15
C ASN A 945 13.57 -21.57 -23.78
N PRO A 946 13.45 -22.91 -23.69
CA PRO A 946 13.46 -23.66 -22.43
C PRO A 946 14.79 -23.58 -21.67
N ASN A 947 15.89 -23.26 -22.35
CA ASN A 947 17.24 -23.24 -21.77
C ASN A 947 17.62 -21.86 -21.20
N THR A 948 16.86 -20.81 -21.52
CA THR A 948 17.18 -19.43 -21.10
C THR A 948 15.98 -18.68 -20.53
N MET A 949 14.77 -19.24 -20.69
CA MET A 949 13.48 -18.59 -20.48
C MET A 949 13.27 -17.32 -21.32
N GLY A 950 14.12 -17.08 -22.33
CA GLY A 950 14.03 -15.93 -23.22
C GLY A 950 12.92 -16.06 -24.24
N VAL A 951 12.25 -14.95 -24.56
CA VAL A 951 11.25 -14.89 -25.63
C VAL A 951 11.96 -14.87 -26.99
N TYR A 952 11.57 -15.76 -27.90
CA TYR A 952 12.21 -15.87 -29.22
C TYR A 952 12.17 -14.54 -30.00
N GLY A 953 13.25 -14.26 -30.73
CA GLY A 953 13.37 -13.03 -31.52
C GLY A 953 13.66 -11.76 -30.72
N THR A 954 13.68 -11.83 -29.38
CA THR A 954 13.96 -10.68 -28.50
C THR A 954 15.23 -10.84 -27.70
N GLU A 955 15.82 -9.73 -27.28
CA GLU A 955 16.88 -9.68 -26.28
C GLU A 955 16.31 -9.16 -24.96
N ASN A 956 16.84 -9.64 -23.83
CA ASN A 956 16.50 -9.19 -22.48
C ASN A 956 15.03 -9.32 -22.06
N LEU A 957 14.21 -10.07 -22.79
CA LEU A 957 12.82 -10.37 -22.41
C LEU A 957 12.68 -11.85 -22.09
N LYS A 958 12.10 -12.14 -20.92
CA LYS A 958 11.87 -13.49 -20.44
C LYS A 958 10.45 -13.68 -19.96
N VAL A 959 9.97 -14.92 -19.96
CA VAL A 959 8.66 -15.28 -19.40
C VAL A 959 8.84 -16.45 -18.45
N VAL A 960 8.27 -16.34 -17.26
CA VAL A 960 8.30 -17.39 -16.23
C VAL A 960 6.98 -17.38 -15.45
N ASP A 961 6.01 -18.15 -15.91
CA ASP A 961 4.75 -18.42 -15.22
C ASP A 961 4.02 -19.61 -15.88
N ALA A 962 2.75 -19.85 -15.55
CA ALA A 962 1.97 -20.97 -16.11
C ALA A 962 1.82 -20.94 -17.65
N SER A 963 2.01 -19.78 -18.30
CA SER A 963 1.94 -19.66 -19.76
C SER A 963 3.01 -20.48 -20.48
N VAL A 964 4.16 -20.73 -19.85
CA VAL A 964 5.32 -21.36 -20.53
C VAL A 964 5.21 -22.87 -20.64
N MET A 965 4.25 -23.49 -19.93
CA MET A 965 4.05 -24.93 -20.00
C MET A 965 3.79 -25.37 -21.46
N PRO A 966 4.49 -26.38 -22.01
CA PRO A 966 4.18 -26.91 -23.34
C PRO A 966 2.77 -27.53 -23.40
N SER A 967 2.45 -28.27 -22.33
CA SER A 967 1.16 -28.92 -22.10
C SER A 967 0.84 -28.90 -20.61
N ILE A 968 -0.45 -28.85 -20.24
CA ILE A 968 -0.88 -28.81 -18.84
C ILE A 968 -0.52 -30.11 -18.11
N VAL A 969 -0.16 -30.04 -16.83
CA VAL A 969 0.21 -31.22 -16.03
C VAL A 969 -0.97 -31.79 -15.25
N SER A 970 -0.89 -33.05 -14.84
CA SER A 970 -1.95 -33.81 -14.18
C SER A 970 -2.10 -33.46 -12.69
N GLY A 971 -2.49 -32.23 -12.41
CA GLY A 971 -2.71 -31.70 -11.07
C GLY A 971 -2.81 -30.18 -11.00
N ASN A 972 -3.02 -29.65 -9.80
CA ASN A 972 -3.12 -28.21 -9.57
C ASN A 972 -1.80 -27.48 -9.94
N LEU A 973 -1.89 -26.31 -10.57
CA LEU A 973 -0.72 -25.70 -11.23
C LEU A 973 0.20 -24.86 -10.33
N ASN A 974 -0.17 -24.61 -9.07
CA ASN A 974 0.64 -23.73 -8.22
C ASN A 974 2.03 -24.31 -7.92
N ALA A 975 2.12 -25.61 -7.56
CA ALA A 975 3.41 -26.24 -7.29
C ALA A 975 4.29 -26.32 -8.55
N PRO A 976 3.79 -26.75 -9.73
CA PRO A 976 4.53 -26.70 -10.98
C PRO A 976 5.08 -25.31 -11.31
N VAL A 977 4.29 -24.25 -11.13
CA VAL A 977 4.73 -22.86 -11.38
C VAL A 977 5.86 -22.45 -10.43
N ILE A 978 5.76 -22.79 -9.14
CA ILE A 978 6.82 -22.50 -8.16
C ILE A 978 8.11 -23.26 -8.52
N MET A 979 7.99 -24.52 -8.91
CA MET A 979 9.13 -25.33 -9.39
C MET A 979 9.78 -24.72 -10.63
N MET A 980 8.97 -24.33 -11.62
CA MET A 980 9.48 -23.68 -12.83
C MET A 980 10.22 -22.39 -12.49
N ALA A 981 9.71 -21.58 -11.57
CA ALA A 981 10.37 -20.35 -11.15
C ALA A 981 11.69 -20.60 -10.38
N GLU A 982 11.74 -21.62 -9.53
CA GLU A 982 12.95 -22.04 -8.82
C GLU A 982 14.08 -22.44 -9.78
N ARG A 983 13.72 -23.18 -10.83
CA ARG A 983 14.69 -23.60 -11.85
C ARG A 983 15.04 -22.47 -12.82
N ALA A 984 14.05 -21.71 -13.27
CA ALA A 984 14.24 -20.56 -14.14
C ALA A 984 15.21 -19.55 -13.53
N ALA A 985 15.16 -19.33 -12.22
CA ALA A 985 16.14 -18.47 -11.56
C ALA A 985 17.59 -18.93 -11.77
N ASP A 986 17.87 -20.23 -11.75
CA ASP A 986 19.22 -20.74 -12.02
C ASP A 986 19.62 -20.54 -13.49
N LEU A 987 18.67 -20.66 -14.43
CA LEU A 987 18.88 -20.39 -15.86
C LEU A 987 19.18 -18.90 -16.12
N ILE A 988 18.41 -18.01 -15.50
CA ILE A 988 18.53 -16.55 -15.64
C ILE A 988 19.86 -16.07 -15.04
N LEU A 989 20.28 -16.65 -13.92
CA LEU A 989 21.56 -16.33 -13.28
C LEU A 989 22.76 -17.02 -13.96
N HIS A 990 22.55 -17.76 -15.04
CA HIS A 990 23.57 -18.53 -15.75
C HIS A 990 24.45 -19.38 -14.82
N LYS A 991 23.83 -20.04 -13.82
CA LYS A 991 24.58 -20.85 -12.87
C LYS A 991 25.29 -22.00 -13.61
N LYS A 992 26.60 -22.12 -13.39
CA LYS A 992 27.45 -23.14 -14.02
C LYS A 992 26.98 -24.57 -13.75
N GLN A 993 26.32 -24.80 -12.62
CA GLN A 993 25.80 -26.11 -12.23
C GLN A 993 24.37 -25.97 -11.70
N GLN A 994 23.41 -26.54 -12.43
CA GLN A 994 22.03 -26.75 -11.96
C GLN A 994 21.98 -27.92 -10.96
N LEU A 995 20.86 -28.07 -10.25
CA LEU A 995 20.68 -29.22 -9.36
C LEU A 995 20.77 -30.54 -10.15
N PRO A 996 21.43 -31.57 -9.58
CA PRO A 996 21.61 -32.83 -10.27
C PRO A 996 20.27 -33.55 -10.49
N PRO A 997 20.08 -34.24 -11.63
CA PRO A 997 18.87 -35.02 -11.89
C PRO A 997 18.63 -36.05 -10.78
N SER A 998 17.37 -36.19 -10.37
CA SER A 998 16.93 -37.18 -9.39
C SER A 998 16.98 -38.60 -9.97
N LYS A 999 17.25 -39.57 -9.09
CA LYS A 999 17.19 -41.01 -9.37
C LYS A 999 15.97 -41.68 -8.72
N ALA A 1000 15.05 -40.89 -8.18
CA ALA A 1000 13.85 -41.39 -7.53
C ALA A 1000 13.01 -42.20 -8.54
N LYS A 1001 12.39 -43.28 -8.06
CA LYS A 1001 11.58 -44.14 -8.90
C LYS A 1001 10.24 -43.47 -9.19
N VAL A 1002 9.57 -43.90 -10.25
CA VAL A 1002 8.22 -43.47 -10.56
C VAL A 1002 7.42 -44.74 -10.74
N TRP A 1003 6.32 -44.87 -10.00
CA TRP A 1003 5.44 -46.00 -10.15
C TRP A 1003 4.74 -45.94 -11.52
N THR A 1004 4.65 -47.10 -12.17
CA THR A 1004 3.90 -47.31 -13.41
C THR A 1004 3.07 -48.57 -13.24
N HIS A 1005 1.87 -48.59 -13.82
CA HIS A 1005 0.98 -49.74 -13.79
C HIS A 1005 1.51 -50.92 -14.62
#